data_AF-A0A6C2U4X5-F1
#
_entry.id   AF-A0A6C2U4X5-F1
#
_cell.length_a   1.000
_cell.length_b   1.000
_cell.length_c   1.000
_cell.angle_alpha   90.00
_cell.angle_beta   90.00
_cell.angle_gamma   90.00
#
_symmetry.space_group_name_H-M   'P 1'
#
loop_
_entity.id
_entity.type
_entity.pdbx_description
1 polymer ?
#
loop_
_entity_poly.entity_id
_entity_poly.type
_entity_poly.pdbx_seq_one_letter_code
_entity_poly.pdbx_strand_id
1 'polypeptide(L)'
;MGLVKNMKKRTAALFLLMISLSARAENEGVHVYDPVPGLAASEFYSFKVRTVGSTTWLDPFAFITRGKDGTDSRYYDHLKDWSNTYINFEMSNAVPVEIEISKVGGAPITNAVPHPAHKVNSCAVVAGKAYVVIDDPALFTVDIDGQMDEQDTARTKLDGWGNDSFYDGPPIHTLTVFANPFLQNKPDTNDPNVFLVQPGVVPAGTGTWNTLYFLPGVHDIGRSFRVHEYKNYYIPGDAVVHGTFNNNKEWGDGNDIRIFGHGTLSGERIPHPDDDTPPAPNEDDWLYKPIDIQGARDTSVEGITIADSAMHSLMLVNSYQPDKPTDIRWVKIFTWRANGDGINPFGNGLIEDCFIRTADDCTYVNGRGIRRCVFWTDVNGSAFTMSPIGNTHTNLIVVEDCDIIYNRSIFYNNQGGRVFNLRGAGNGAGGANFVFRNIRVSDPRPTRSAFGVQAAAPWQKAPDYEQVRGAGDISGILFQNIEIAAHSIIGDPETLWGNTNTWLRNFTFDTVTVAGELIDDLNDFNHNEYVTNMVFLGPPYLSYAPTVLKEGAGNDGHVVGAVGITLTNDTFTADVVSAGHVTVSNVPPGLTPVFARGSDTQVMLSFSGSALNHASGDSMADLSIAFSDGAFASGDASGILKSTNSALGISFLDQVLFLDTFEDGNIATATTLGDINGGFDIYKVNDTDAGLQIYETSGNGVLDLTGAATNFPWMAMMSKGSFDGVDLDCFELTVEVAGLEEAWWYLRPFTINLRPNAAVNAQTYNPGATAPPLGLSLMVGNQDTENCRVALVAYDGTTANWLWEDLDVMHKELADGFTATITVNRTNGWQLAFSGAASLPASISNTWSTLGWTDIFNGTTYVQCYLREDGLSGQVPPRPGRAKAEISSIEIKIPGGTTAYDIWTALWGEVDLSDPSADYDHDGASNLDEYALNGNPTNPADRGLIEISADPSWFTMVHASNTVDSSLIYRLLDRTNLVSGAVNTNGWSSQTIGPVVDDYSTVSNHYSATGKDGLFIQLQVGQE
;
A
#
# COMPACT_ATOMS: atom_id res chain seq x y z
N MET A 1 -78.15 0.15 -37.50
CA MET A 1 -77.56 -0.28 -36.21
C MET A 1 -76.19 -0.98 -36.36
N GLY A 2 -75.97 -1.82 -37.39
CA GLY A 2 -74.67 -2.47 -37.65
C GLY A 2 -73.50 -1.53 -38.03
N LEU A 3 -73.74 -0.44 -38.78
CA LEU A 3 -72.70 0.53 -39.14
C LEU A 3 -72.11 1.29 -37.94
N VAL A 4 -72.94 1.65 -36.95
CA VAL A 4 -72.50 2.40 -35.75
C VAL A 4 -71.64 1.54 -34.82
N LYS A 5 -71.90 0.22 -34.79
CA LYS A 5 -71.08 -0.75 -34.02
C LYS A 5 -69.70 -0.95 -34.65
N ASN A 6 -69.61 -0.99 -35.98
CA ASN A 6 -68.34 -1.08 -36.70
C ASN A 6 -67.54 0.23 -36.64
N MET A 7 -68.21 1.38 -36.65
CA MET A 7 -67.55 2.67 -36.50
C MET A 7 -66.95 2.83 -35.09
N LYS A 8 -67.70 2.51 -34.03
CA LYS A 8 -67.17 2.52 -32.65
C LYS A 8 -65.99 1.56 -32.43
N LYS A 9 -66.00 0.36 -33.04
CA LYS A 9 -64.86 -0.56 -33.00
C LYS A 9 -63.64 -0.01 -33.73
N ARG A 10 -63.83 0.63 -34.89
CA ARG A 10 -62.74 1.27 -35.64
C ARG A 10 -62.19 2.51 -34.95
N THR A 11 -63.04 3.33 -34.34
CA THR A 11 -62.60 4.50 -33.57
C THR A 11 -61.86 4.08 -32.30
N ALA A 12 -62.34 3.05 -31.59
CA ALA A 12 -61.62 2.48 -30.45
C ALA A 12 -60.27 1.88 -30.86
N ALA A 13 -60.22 1.12 -31.96
CA ALA A 13 -58.97 0.58 -32.49
C ALA A 13 -57.99 1.68 -32.93
N LEU A 14 -58.47 2.76 -33.55
CA LEU A 14 -57.64 3.91 -33.94
C LEU A 14 -57.15 4.69 -32.72
N PHE A 15 -57.96 4.79 -31.67
CA PHE A 15 -57.59 5.45 -30.42
C PHE A 15 -56.56 4.63 -29.62
N LEU A 16 -56.74 3.31 -29.54
CA LEU A 16 -55.74 2.37 -29.01
C LEU A 16 -54.44 2.41 -29.80
N LEU A 17 -54.52 2.50 -31.14
CA LEU A 17 -53.34 2.64 -32.00
C LEU A 17 -52.62 3.97 -31.75
N MET A 18 -53.34 5.09 -31.61
CA MET A 18 -52.73 6.38 -31.28
C MET A 18 -52.13 6.41 -29.88
N ILE A 19 -52.76 5.82 -28.87
CA ILE A 19 -52.18 5.68 -27.52
C ILE A 19 -50.90 4.84 -27.58
N SER A 20 -50.91 3.72 -28.31
CA SER A 20 -49.72 2.88 -28.49
C SER A 20 -48.58 3.58 -29.24
N LEU A 21 -48.91 4.44 -30.21
CA LEU A 21 -47.93 5.25 -30.94
C LEU A 21 -47.34 6.36 -30.07
N SER A 22 -48.16 7.02 -29.25
CA SER A 22 -47.70 8.06 -28.31
C SER A 22 -46.84 7.50 -27.18
N ALA A 23 -47.24 6.37 -26.58
CA ALA A 23 -46.45 5.66 -25.57
C ALA A 23 -45.06 5.23 -26.08
N ARG A 24 -45.01 4.85 -27.36
CA ARG A 24 -43.78 4.43 -28.05
C ARG A 24 -42.89 5.59 -28.45
N ALA A 25 -43.44 6.80 -28.61
CA ALA A 25 -42.67 8.02 -28.81
C ALA A 25 -42.05 8.55 -27.50
N GLU A 26 -42.74 8.40 -26.35
CA GLU A 26 -42.19 8.80 -25.04
C GLU A 26 -41.08 7.87 -24.54
N ASN A 27 -41.11 6.60 -24.93
CA ASN A 27 -40.10 5.59 -24.55
C ASN A 27 -39.19 5.22 -25.73
N GLU A 28 -38.80 6.21 -26.54
CA GLU A 28 -37.84 5.97 -27.63
C GLU A 28 -36.55 5.37 -27.07
N GLY A 29 -36.04 4.33 -27.75
CA GLY A 29 -34.87 3.58 -27.30
C GLY A 29 -35.13 2.49 -26.25
N VAL A 30 -36.38 2.19 -25.91
CA VAL A 30 -36.76 1.07 -25.02
C VAL A 30 -37.82 0.20 -25.67
N HIS A 31 -37.69 -1.13 -25.57
CA HIS A 31 -38.67 -2.08 -26.07
C HIS A 31 -38.90 -3.24 -25.09
N VAL A 32 -40.18 -3.52 -24.83
CA VAL A 32 -40.64 -4.60 -23.97
C VAL A 32 -41.44 -5.59 -24.82
N TYR A 33 -41.20 -6.88 -24.61
CA TYR A 33 -41.94 -7.97 -25.25
C TYR A 33 -43.33 -8.14 -24.63
N ASP A 34 -44.28 -8.61 -25.43
CA ASP A 34 -45.61 -8.96 -24.93
C ASP A 34 -45.53 -10.14 -23.93
N PRO A 35 -46.53 -10.30 -23.03
CA PRO A 35 -46.60 -11.45 -22.14
C PRO A 35 -46.60 -12.77 -22.91
N VAL A 36 -45.86 -13.77 -22.41
CA VAL A 36 -45.78 -15.10 -23.03
C VAL A 36 -47.15 -15.80 -22.99
N PRO A 37 -47.78 -16.08 -24.15
CA PRO A 37 -49.05 -16.79 -24.18
C PRO A 37 -48.98 -18.18 -23.52
N GLY A 38 -49.85 -18.43 -22.55
CA GLY A 38 -49.94 -19.72 -21.86
C GLY A 38 -49.02 -19.87 -20.65
N LEU A 39 -48.29 -18.81 -20.26
CA LEU A 39 -47.41 -18.80 -19.09
C LEU A 39 -47.85 -17.72 -18.09
N ALA A 40 -47.85 -18.05 -16.80
CA ALA A 40 -48.11 -17.07 -15.74
C ALA A 40 -46.85 -16.27 -15.41
N ALA A 41 -47.02 -14.98 -15.10
CA ALA A 41 -45.93 -14.16 -14.57
C ALA A 41 -45.57 -14.57 -13.14
N SER A 42 -44.37 -14.22 -12.70
CA SER A 42 -43.88 -14.46 -11.34
C SER A 42 -44.83 -13.92 -10.26
N GLU A 43 -45.00 -14.72 -9.22
CA GLU A 43 -45.79 -14.42 -8.03
C GLU A 43 -45.03 -13.61 -6.96
N PHE A 44 -43.73 -13.36 -7.14
CA PHE A 44 -42.90 -12.69 -6.13
C PHE A 44 -42.67 -11.21 -6.45
N TYR A 45 -42.26 -10.90 -7.68
CA TYR A 45 -41.95 -9.53 -8.10
C TYR A 45 -42.65 -9.13 -9.40
N SER A 46 -42.97 -7.85 -9.49
CA SER A 46 -43.49 -7.18 -10.67
C SER A 46 -42.61 -5.98 -11.01
N PHE A 47 -42.57 -5.64 -12.29
CA PHE A 47 -41.64 -4.66 -12.84
C PHE A 47 -42.38 -3.69 -13.74
N LYS A 48 -41.87 -2.47 -13.81
CA LYS A 48 -42.19 -1.51 -14.85
C LYS A 48 -40.93 -0.83 -15.32
N VAL A 49 -40.88 -0.46 -16.61
CA VAL A 49 -39.75 0.27 -17.18
C VAL A 49 -40.23 1.48 -17.98
N ARG A 50 -39.42 2.53 -18.01
CA ARG A 50 -39.64 3.70 -18.86
C ARG A 50 -38.33 4.42 -19.12
N THR A 51 -38.26 5.18 -20.20
CA THR A 51 -37.19 6.17 -20.36
C THR A 51 -37.35 7.24 -19.26
N VAL A 52 -36.24 7.67 -18.64
CA VAL A 52 -36.27 8.72 -17.61
C VAL A 52 -36.95 9.98 -18.16
N GLY A 53 -37.94 10.49 -17.43
CA GLY A 53 -38.75 11.65 -17.84
C GLY A 53 -40.03 11.29 -18.61
N SER A 54 -40.19 10.05 -19.08
CA SER A 54 -41.44 9.55 -19.66
C SER A 54 -42.55 9.48 -18.61
N THR A 55 -43.79 9.77 -19.02
CA THR A 55 -44.97 9.60 -18.14
C THR A 55 -45.58 8.21 -18.26
N THR A 56 -45.15 7.44 -19.26
CA THR A 56 -45.74 6.17 -19.63
C THR A 56 -44.84 5.00 -19.24
N TRP A 57 -45.32 4.15 -18.34
CA TRP A 57 -44.68 2.90 -17.96
C TRP A 57 -44.99 1.78 -18.96
N LEU A 58 -43.99 0.92 -19.20
CA LEU A 58 -44.10 -0.34 -19.92
C LEU A 58 -43.97 -1.50 -18.92
N ASP A 59 -44.70 -2.60 -19.13
CA ASP A 59 -44.79 -3.71 -18.19
C ASP A 59 -44.04 -4.95 -18.75
N PRO A 60 -42.75 -5.15 -18.43
CA PRO A 60 -42.04 -6.34 -18.88
C PRO A 60 -42.54 -7.60 -18.19
N PHE A 61 -42.61 -8.69 -18.95
CA PHE A 61 -43.06 -9.98 -18.44
C PHE A 61 -42.05 -10.54 -17.43
N ALA A 62 -42.53 -10.78 -16.21
CA ALA A 62 -41.73 -11.36 -15.13
C ALA A 62 -41.71 -12.89 -15.25
N PHE A 63 -40.63 -13.45 -15.79
CA PHE A 63 -40.35 -14.87 -15.80
C PHE A 63 -39.92 -15.38 -14.43
N ILE A 64 -39.97 -16.68 -14.22
CA ILE A 64 -39.51 -17.31 -12.97
C ILE A 64 -38.92 -18.69 -13.22
N THR A 65 -37.80 -18.97 -12.55
CA THR A 65 -37.20 -20.30 -12.43
C THR A 65 -37.05 -20.66 -10.95
N ARG A 66 -37.08 -21.96 -10.60
CA ARG A 66 -37.17 -22.43 -9.21
C ARG A 66 -36.28 -23.64 -8.94
N GLY A 67 -35.69 -23.67 -7.75
CA GLY A 67 -35.18 -24.89 -7.14
C GLY A 67 -36.33 -25.80 -6.70
N LYS A 68 -36.22 -27.09 -7.00
CA LYS A 68 -37.23 -28.10 -6.68
C LYS A 68 -36.70 -29.05 -5.61
N ASP A 69 -37.54 -29.98 -5.18
CA ASP A 69 -37.18 -31.05 -4.26
C ASP A 69 -36.07 -31.94 -4.86
N GLY A 70 -35.05 -32.27 -4.07
CA GLY A 70 -33.88 -33.05 -4.49
C GLY A 70 -34.13 -34.55 -4.58
N THR A 71 -35.34 -35.03 -4.23
CA THR A 71 -35.68 -36.46 -4.40
C THR A 71 -35.70 -36.93 -5.85
N ASP A 72 -35.84 -36.04 -6.83
CA ASP A 72 -35.87 -36.35 -8.27
C ASP A 72 -35.03 -35.33 -9.07
N SER A 73 -34.25 -35.79 -10.05
CA SER A 73 -33.47 -34.95 -10.99
C SER A 73 -32.35 -34.10 -10.40
N ARG A 74 -31.69 -34.58 -9.34
CA ARG A 74 -30.48 -33.99 -8.72
C ARG A 74 -30.56 -32.51 -8.34
N TYR A 75 -31.73 -32.01 -7.95
CA TYR A 75 -31.81 -30.70 -7.29
C TYR A 75 -31.15 -30.77 -5.91
N TYR A 76 -30.67 -29.62 -5.43
CA TYR A 76 -30.20 -29.51 -4.05
C TYR A 76 -31.39 -29.19 -3.15
N ASP A 77 -31.69 -30.08 -2.19
CA ASP A 77 -32.77 -29.91 -1.20
C ASP A 77 -32.69 -28.56 -0.47
N HIS A 78 -31.47 -28.07 -0.25
CA HIS A 78 -31.19 -26.76 0.35
C HIS A 78 -31.81 -25.58 -0.41
N LEU A 79 -31.93 -25.69 -1.74
CA LEU A 79 -32.51 -24.67 -2.61
C LEU A 79 -33.99 -24.92 -2.90
N LYS A 80 -34.62 -25.89 -2.23
CA LYS A 80 -36.03 -26.20 -2.46
C LYS A 80 -36.88 -24.95 -2.22
N ASP A 81 -37.80 -24.70 -3.14
CA ASP A 81 -38.72 -23.57 -3.15
C ASP A 81 -38.05 -22.19 -3.32
N TRP A 82 -36.73 -22.11 -3.45
CA TRP A 82 -36.06 -20.88 -3.86
C TRP A 82 -36.40 -20.56 -5.31
N SER A 83 -36.36 -19.28 -5.65
CA SER A 83 -36.67 -18.84 -7.01
C SER A 83 -35.87 -17.64 -7.44
N ASN A 84 -35.70 -17.50 -8.75
CA ASN A 84 -35.23 -16.27 -9.37
C ASN A 84 -36.28 -15.74 -10.36
N THR A 85 -36.82 -14.56 -10.08
CA THR A 85 -37.64 -13.80 -11.03
C THR A 85 -36.74 -13.07 -12.00
N TYR A 86 -37.02 -13.08 -13.30
CA TYR A 86 -36.24 -12.28 -14.25
C TYR A 86 -37.10 -11.59 -15.30
N ILE A 87 -36.60 -10.48 -15.83
CA ILE A 87 -37.23 -9.78 -16.96
C ILE A 87 -36.24 -9.64 -18.11
N ASN A 88 -36.77 -9.66 -19.33
CA ASN A 88 -36.03 -9.25 -20.53
C ASN A 88 -36.71 -8.01 -21.13
N PHE A 89 -35.91 -6.99 -21.42
CA PHE A 89 -36.29 -5.90 -22.31
C PHE A 89 -35.08 -5.49 -23.14
N GLU A 90 -35.30 -4.67 -24.16
CA GLU A 90 -34.23 -4.10 -24.99
C GLU A 90 -34.12 -2.61 -24.74
N MET A 91 -32.89 -2.11 -24.75
CA MET A 91 -32.60 -0.68 -24.70
C MET A 91 -31.43 -0.29 -25.60
N SER A 92 -31.39 0.98 -25.95
CA SER A 92 -30.27 1.62 -26.63
C SER A 92 -29.22 2.07 -25.62
N ASN A 93 -27.96 2.17 -26.07
CA ASN A 93 -26.90 2.83 -25.30
C ASN A 93 -27.22 4.31 -25.07
N ALA A 94 -26.74 4.86 -23.95
CA ALA A 94 -26.93 6.25 -23.53
C ALA A 94 -28.40 6.72 -23.52
N VAL A 95 -29.33 5.81 -23.22
CA VAL A 95 -30.74 6.12 -23.02
C VAL A 95 -31.08 5.76 -21.57
N PRO A 96 -31.17 6.74 -20.66
CA PRO A 96 -31.48 6.49 -19.26
C PRO A 96 -32.85 5.81 -19.12
N VAL A 97 -32.88 4.63 -18.52
CA VAL A 97 -34.08 3.84 -18.24
C VAL A 97 -34.27 3.73 -16.74
N GLU A 98 -35.47 4.07 -16.27
CA GLU A 98 -35.91 3.83 -14.91
C GLU A 98 -36.72 2.54 -14.84
N ILE A 99 -36.40 1.71 -13.84
CA ILE A 99 -37.03 0.41 -13.56
C ILE A 99 -37.66 0.50 -12.17
N GLU A 100 -38.98 0.33 -12.08
CA GLU A 100 -39.72 0.16 -10.83
C GLU A 100 -39.84 -1.33 -10.50
N ILE A 101 -39.53 -1.70 -9.26
CA ILE A 101 -39.65 -3.07 -8.73
C ILE A 101 -40.62 -3.05 -7.55
N SER A 102 -41.58 -3.97 -7.54
CA SER A 102 -42.56 -4.13 -6.46
C SER A 102 -42.79 -5.60 -6.13
N LYS A 103 -42.99 -5.91 -4.84
CA LYS A 103 -43.47 -7.24 -4.41
C LYS A 103 -44.93 -7.43 -4.82
N VAL A 104 -45.26 -8.54 -5.48
CA VAL A 104 -46.62 -8.82 -5.98
C VAL A 104 -47.64 -8.90 -4.84
N GLY A 105 -47.23 -9.41 -3.67
CA GLY A 105 -48.06 -9.45 -2.46
C GLY A 105 -48.36 -8.08 -1.83
N GLY A 106 -47.76 -6.99 -2.33
CA GLY A 106 -47.98 -5.62 -1.85
C GLY A 106 -47.20 -5.26 -0.57
N ALA A 107 -46.38 -6.17 -0.05
CA ALA A 107 -45.48 -5.87 1.06
C ALA A 107 -44.44 -4.80 0.63
N PRO A 108 -44.12 -3.82 1.51
CA PRO A 108 -43.14 -2.80 1.16
C PRO A 108 -41.74 -3.40 1.05
N ILE A 109 -40.99 -2.93 0.06
CA ILE A 109 -39.53 -3.06 0.00
C ILE A 109 -38.93 -2.02 0.95
N THR A 110 -37.95 -2.45 1.75
CA THR A 110 -37.25 -1.66 2.76
C THR A 110 -35.79 -1.42 2.42
N ASN A 111 -35.15 -2.35 1.71
CA ASN A 111 -33.79 -2.22 1.20
C ASN A 111 -33.69 -2.75 -0.24
N ALA A 112 -32.85 -2.13 -1.06
CA ALA A 112 -32.61 -2.53 -2.44
C ALA A 112 -31.16 -2.20 -2.83
N VAL A 113 -30.38 -3.21 -3.21
CA VAL A 113 -28.95 -3.07 -3.54
C VAL A 113 -28.66 -3.72 -4.90
N PRO A 114 -28.22 -2.97 -5.91
CA PRO A 114 -27.91 -3.54 -7.22
C PRO A 114 -26.55 -4.23 -7.24
N HIS A 115 -26.45 -5.36 -7.94
CA HIS A 115 -25.22 -6.10 -8.15
C HIS A 115 -25.05 -6.54 -9.61
N PRO A 116 -23.95 -6.18 -10.28
CA PRO A 116 -22.86 -5.34 -9.79
C PRO A 116 -23.26 -3.86 -9.75
N ALA A 117 -22.93 -3.17 -8.66
CA ALA A 117 -23.38 -1.79 -8.43
C ALA A 117 -22.90 -0.79 -9.49
N HIS A 118 -21.68 -0.97 -10.03
CA HIS A 118 -21.11 -0.06 -11.03
C HIS A 118 -21.81 -0.07 -12.40
N LYS A 119 -22.71 -1.03 -12.66
CA LYS A 119 -23.57 -1.06 -13.86
C LYS A 119 -24.88 -0.29 -13.70
N VAL A 120 -25.10 0.32 -12.52
CA VAL A 120 -26.33 1.00 -12.15
C VAL A 120 -26.02 2.43 -11.73
N ASN A 121 -26.68 3.42 -12.34
CA ASN A 121 -26.50 4.82 -12.04
C ASN A 121 -27.06 5.20 -10.67
N SER A 122 -28.23 4.64 -10.30
CA SER A 122 -28.82 4.83 -8.98
C SER A 122 -29.80 3.71 -8.62
N CYS A 123 -29.94 3.44 -7.33
CA CYS A 123 -30.98 2.58 -6.78
C CYS A 123 -31.52 3.22 -5.50
N ALA A 124 -32.84 3.35 -5.39
CA ALA A 124 -33.49 3.95 -4.22
C ALA A 124 -34.81 3.28 -3.90
N VAL A 125 -35.12 3.18 -2.61
CA VAL A 125 -36.43 2.73 -2.13
C VAL A 125 -37.33 3.94 -1.86
N VAL A 126 -38.45 4.03 -2.57
CA VAL A 126 -39.43 5.12 -2.44
C VAL A 126 -40.82 4.52 -2.27
N ALA A 127 -41.51 4.90 -1.18
CA ALA A 127 -42.87 4.47 -0.88
C ALA A 127 -43.08 2.94 -0.94
N GLY A 128 -42.09 2.16 -0.48
CA GLY A 128 -42.17 0.69 -0.44
C GLY A 128 -41.87 -0.01 -1.77
N LYS A 129 -41.29 0.69 -2.74
CA LYS A 129 -40.85 0.14 -4.04
C LYS A 129 -39.40 0.50 -4.29
N ALA A 130 -38.68 -0.32 -5.05
CA ALA A 130 -37.33 0.02 -5.49
C ALA A 130 -37.38 0.65 -6.89
N TYR A 131 -36.57 1.68 -7.11
CA TYR A 131 -36.37 2.36 -8.37
C TYR A 131 -34.91 2.28 -8.74
N VAL A 132 -34.61 1.76 -9.93
CA VAL A 132 -33.25 1.59 -10.46
C VAL A 132 -33.13 2.39 -11.75
N VAL A 133 -32.02 3.10 -11.92
CA VAL A 133 -31.72 3.81 -13.18
C VAL A 133 -30.44 3.26 -13.80
N ILE A 134 -30.50 2.98 -15.10
CA ILE A 134 -29.36 2.54 -15.93
C ILE A 134 -29.32 3.36 -17.23
N ASP A 135 -28.13 3.61 -17.77
CA ASP A 135 -27.96 4.38 -19.03
C ASP A 135 -27.69 3.49 -20.25
N ASP A 136 -27.18 2.28 -20.03
CA ASP A 136 -26.74 1.36 -21.07
C ASP A 136 -27.27 -0.06 -20.80
N PRO A 137 -27.34 -0.92 -21.84
CA PRO A 137 -27.61 -2.34 -21.68
C PRO A 137 -26.75 -2.97 -20.58
N ALA A 138 -27.40 -3.66 -19.65
CA ALA A 138 -26.77 -4.21 -18.46
C ALA A 138 -27.46 -5.50 -18.00
N LEU A 139 -26.66 -6.40 -17.43
CA LEU A 139 -27.12 -7.61 -16.76
C LEU A 139 -26.77 -7.48 -15.27
N PHE A 140 -27.79 -7.44 -14.42
CA PHE A 140 -27.60 -7.22 -12.98
C PHE A 140 -28.76 -7.80 -12.16
N THR A 141 -28.53 -8.03 -10.88
CA THR A 141 -29.55 -8.37 -9.89
C THR A 141 -29.77 -7.19 -8.94
N VAL A 142 -30.89 -7.18 -8.24
CA VAL A 142 -31.12 -6.27 -7.12
C VAL A 142 -31.46 -7.13 -5.93
N ASP A 143 -30.61 -7.11 -4.91
CA ASP A 143 -30.91 -7.75 -3.64
C ASP A 143 -32.01 -6.95 -2.94
N ILE A 144 -33.12 -7.61 -2.64
CA ILE A 144 -34.29 -6.99 -2.03
C ILE A 144 -34.36 -7.44 -0.58
N ASP A 145 -34.34 -6.46 0.33
CA ASP A 145 -34.45 -6.67 1.77
C ASP A 145 -33.37 -7.61 2.36
N GLY A 146 -32.14 -7.54 1.85
CA GLY A 146 -31.01 -8.26 2.43
C GLY A 146 -31.09 -9.78 2.25
N GLN A 147 -31.78 -10.27 1.21
CA GLN A 147 -31.99 -11.70 1.02
C GLN A 147 -30.69 -12.46 0.79
N MET A 148 -29.75 -11.85 0.07
CA MET A 148 -28.42 -12.41 -0.18
C MET A 148 -27.32 -11.66 0.58
N ASP A 149 -27.40 -10.34 0.71
CA ASP A 149 -26.33 -9.53 1.31
C ASP A 149 -26.26 -9.68 2.83
N GLU A 150 -27.40 -9.87 3.50
CA GLU A 150 -27.48 -9.93 4.95
C GLU A 150 -27.52 -11.36 5.50
N GLN A 151 -27.50 -12.37 4.63
CA GLN A 151 -27.73 -13.77 4.98
C GLN A 151 -26.60 -14.68 4.47
N ASP A 152 -26.21 -15.62 5.33
CA ASP A 152 -25.29 -16.70 4.97
C ASP A 152 -26.11 -17.83 4.34
N THR A 153 -26.43 -17.67 3.05
CA THR A 153 -27.43 -18.48 2.36
C THR A 153 -26.97 -19.90 2.01
N ALA A 154 -25.68 -20.23 2.21
CA ALA A 154 -25.15 -21.58 2.01
C ALA A 154 -24.80 -22.26 3.34
N ARG A 155 -23.53 -22.63 3.56
CA ARG A 155 -23.10 -23.33 4.79
C ARG A 155 -22.85 -22.34 5.93
N THR A 156 -23.48 -22.59 7.08
CA THR A 156 -23.40 -21.74 8.28
C THR A 156 -22.63 -22.40 9.43
N LYS A 157 -22.50 -23.73 9.44
CA LYS A 157 -21.67 -24.46 10.42
C LYS A 157 -20.81 -25.56 9.79
N LEU A 158 -19.65 -25.81 10.38
CA LEU A 158 -18.67 -26.78 9.86
C LEU A 158 -18.85 -28.21 10.39
N ASP A 159 -19.67 -28.41 11.43
CA ASP A 159 -19.98 -29.72 12.00
C ASP A 159 -21.26 -30.33 11.40
N GLY A 160 -21.14 -31.58 10.93
CA GLY A 160 -22.28 -32.34 10.41
C GLY A 160 -22.72 -32.01 8.97
N TRP A 161 -23.76 -32.73 8.54
CA TRP A 161 -24.53 -32.53 7.29
C TRP A 161 -26.02 -32.42 7.61
N GLY A 162 -26.36 -32.06 8.85
CA GLY A 162 -27.73 -31.90 9.31
C GLY A 162 -28.31 -30.57 8.80
N ASN A 163 -29.63 -30.42 8.93
CA ASN A 163 -30.33 -29.19 8.51
C ASN A 163 -29.80 -27.93 9.23
N ASP A 164 -29.20 -28.09 10.41
CA ASP A 164 -28.65 -26.98 11.21
C ASP A 164 -27.24 -26.54 10.76
N SER A 165 -26.68 -27.17 9.72
CA SER A 165 -25.41 -26.81 9.06
C SER A 165 -25.59 -25.80 7.91
N PHE A 166 -26.82 -25.52 7.49
CA PHE A 166 -27.17 -24.66 6.36
C PHE A 166 -28.11 -23.52 6.78
N TYR A 167 -28.39 -22.60 5.86
CA TYR A 167 -29.43 -21.59 6.04
C TYR A 167 -30.80 -22.23 6.36
N ASP A 168 -31.41 -21.83 7.47
CA ASP A 168 -32.67 -22.38 8.00
C ASP A 168 -33.85 -21.39 7.94
N GLY A 169 -33.65 -20.24 7.28
CA GLY A 169 -34.69 -19.24 7.08
C GLY A 169 -35.68 -19.60 5.96
N PRO A 170 -36.65 -18.71 5.67
CA PRO A 170 -37.63 -18.93 4.61
C PRO A 170 -36.97 -19.02 3.22
N PRO A 171 -37.60 -19.69 2.22
CA PRO A 171 -37.08 -19.74 0.87
C PRO A 171 -36.72 -18.36 0.31
N ILE A 172 -35.58 -18.28 -0.38
CA ILE A 172 -35.06 -17.04 -0.94
C ILE A 172 -35.64 -16.81 -2.34
N HIS A 173 -36.20 -15.62 -2.55
CA HIS A 173 -36.80 -15.20 -3.81
C HIS A 173 -36.07 -13.98 -4.34
N THR A 174 -35.12 -14.20 -5.25
CA THR A 174 -34.27 -13.16 -5.86
C THR A 174 -34.87 -12.65 -7.16
N LEU A 175 -34.29 -11.58 -7.71
CA LEU A 175 -34.64 -11.09 -9.02
C LEU A 175 -33.45 -10.70 -9.89
N THR A 176 -33.60 -10.71 -11.21
CA THR A 176 -32.55 -10.31 -12.16
C THR A 176 -33.13 -9.52 -13.32
N VAL A 177 -32.44 -8.45 -13.71
CA VAL A 177 -32.84 -7.60 -14.82
C VAL A 177 -31.90 -7.84 -15.99
N PHE A 178 -32.48 -8.22 -17.13
CA PHE A 178 -31.76 -8.32 -18.39
C PHE A 178 -32.19 -7.18 -19.31
N ALA A 179 -31.48 -6.05 -19.19
CA ALA A 179 -31.61 -4.91 -20.08
C ALA A 179 -30.69 -5.15 -21.29
N ASN A 180 -31.21 -5.81 -22.31
CA ASN A 180 -30.42 -6.26 -23.45
C ASN A 180 -30.21 -5.13 -24.46
N PRO A 181 -29.15 -5.19 -25.29
CA PRO A 181 -29.10 -4.38 -26.49
C PRO A 181 -30.20 -4.83 -27.46
N PHE A 182 -30.61 -3.91 -28.34
CA PHE A 182 -31.46 -4.26 -29.47
C PHE A 182 -30.80 -5.33 -30.34
N LEU A 183 -31.49 -6.45 -30.47
CA LEU A 183 -30.99 -7.57 -31.25
C LEU A 183 -31.00 -7.24 -32.75
N GLN A 184 -29.84 -7.41 -33.39
CA GLN A 184 -29.66 -7.16 -34.82
C GLN A 184 -30.21 -8.31 -35.67
N ASN A 185 -30.76 -7.97 -36.84
CA ASN A 185 -31.22 -8.93 -37.85
C ASN A 185 -32.27 -9.94 -37.33
N LYS A 186 -33.28 -9.46 -36.58
CA LYS A 186 -34.46 -10.26 -36.23
C LYS A 186 -35.11 -10.80 -37.52
N PRO A 187 -35.44 -12.10 -37.61
CA PRO A 187 -35.98 -12.66 -38.85
C PRO A 187 -37.34 -12.03 -39.23
N ASP A 188 -37.54 -11.73 -40.51
CA ASP A 188 -38.85 -11.32 -41.03
C ASP A 188 -39.77 -12.54 -41.11
N THR A 189 -40.90 -12.49 -40.42
CA THR A 189 -41.90 -13.57 -40.44
C THR A 189 -42.55 -13.77 -41.81
N ASN A 190 -42.34 -12.86 -42.76
CA ASN A 190 -42.82 -12.99 -44.15
C ASN A 190 -41.77 -13.59 -45.10
N ASP A 191 -40.53 -13.81 -44.67
CA ASP A 191 -39.49 -14.41 -45.51
C ASP A 191 -39.80 -15.89 -45.78
N PRO A 192 -39.84 -16.35 -47.05
CA PRO A 192 -40.11 -17.74 -47.39
C PRO A 192 -39.06 -18.74 -46.85
N ASN A 193 -37.89 -18.27 -46.43
CA ASN A 193 -36.85 -19.11 -45.81
C ASN A 193 -36.98 -19.19 -44.28
N VAL A 194 -38.01 -18.59 -43.69
CA VAL A 194 -38.30 -18.65 -42.25
C VAL A 194 -39.46 -19.63 -42.01
N PHE A 195 -39.23 -20.65 -41.18
CA PHE A 195 -40.27 -21.56 -40.73
C PHE A 195 -40.80 -21.13 -39.37
N LEU A 196 -42.11 -20.80 -39.31
CA LEU A 196 -42.79 -20.37 -38.10
C LEU A 196 -43.29 -21.58 -37.29
N VAL A 197 -42.66 -21.84 -36.16
CA VAL A 197 -43.05 -22.90 -35.22
C VAL A 197 -44.21 -22.40 -34.37
N GLN A 198 -45.32 -23.14 -34.39
CA GLN A 198 -46.50 -22.86 -33.60
C GLN A 198 -46.34 -23.46 -32.19
N PRO A 199 -46.82 -22.79 -31.12
CA PRO A 199 -46.87 -23.39 -29.78
C PRO A 199 -47.55 -24.76 -29.80
N GLY A 200 -46.96 -25.73 -29.10
CA GLY A 200 -47.41 -27.12 -29.05
C GLY A 200 -47.08 -27.98 -30.27
N VAL A 201 -46.35 -27.46 -31.26
CA VAL A 201 -45.88 -28.23 -32.43
C VAL A 201 -44.37 -28.43 -32.35
N VAL A 202 -43.93 -29.69 -32.38
CA VAL A 202 -42.51 -30.03 -32.58
C VAL A 202 -42.18 -29.86 -34.07
N PRO A 203 -41.29 -28.94 -34.45
CA PRO A 203 -40.91 -28.77 -35.85
C PRO A 203 -40.05 -29.95 -36.33
N ALA A 204 -39.97 -30.17 -37.64
CA ALA A 204 -38.97 -31.09 -38.19
C ALA A 204 -37.57 -30.48 -38.02
N GLY A 205 -36.58 -31.31 -37.66
CA GLY A 205 -35.19 -30.85 -37.52
C GLY A 205 -34.56 -30.38 -38.84
N THR A 206 -35.08 -30.82 -39.99
CA THR A 206 -34.62 -30.41 -41.33
C THR A 206 -35.75 -29.81 -42.16
N GLY A 207 -35.37 -28.97 -43.13
CA GLY A 207 -36.29 -28.39 -44.11
C GLY A 207 -35.60 -27.42 -45.05
N THR A 208 -36.36 -26.87 -46.00
CA THR A 208 -35.86 -25.85 -46.95
C THR A 208 -35.67 -24.48 -46.32
N TRP A 209 -36.15 -24.28 -45.09
CA TRP A 209 -35.95 -23.05 -44.31
C TRP A 209 -34.49 -22.88 -43.92
N ASN A 210 -34.03 -21.64 -43.81
CA ASN A 210 -32.73 -21.30 -43.23
C ASN A 210 -32.86 -20.90 -41.76
N THR A 211 -34.04 -20.41 -41.37
CA THR A 211 -34.32 -19.99 -40.00
C THR A 211 -35.56 -20.68 -39.46
N LEU A 212 -35.45 -21.23 -38.26
CA LEU A 212 -36.56 -21.72 -37.47
C LEU A 212 -36.92 -20.64 -36.44
N TYR A 213 -38.13 -20.12 -36.52
CA TYR A 213 -38.65 -19.04 -35.67
C TYR A 213 -39.71 -19.61 -34.73
N PHE A 214 -39.47 -19.58 -33.42
CA PHE A 214 -40.50 -19.92 -32.43
C PHE A 214 -41.45 -18.74 -32.24
N LEU A 215 -42.74 -18.90 -32.58
CA LEU A 215 -43.73 -17.84 -32.36
C LEU A 215 -43.94 -17.57 -30.85
N PRO A 216 -44.52 -16.43 -30.46
CA PRO A 216 -44.81 -16.15 -29.05
C PRO A 216 -45.61 -17.29 -28.39
N GLY A 217 -45.16 -17.75 -27.21
CA GLY A 217 -45.81 -18.80 -26.43
C GLY A 217 -44.87 -19.89 -25.90
N VAL A 218 -45.47 -20.94 -25.35
CA VAL A 218 -44.76 -22.09 -24.78
C VAL A 218 -44.62 -23.22 -25.82
N HIS A 219 -43.39 -23.64 -26.08
CA HIS A 219 -43.02 -24.72 -27.00
C HIS A 219 -42.34 -25.84 -26.24
N ASP A 220 -42.41 -27.05 -26.80
CA ASP A 220 -41.74 -28.22 -26.27
C ASP A 220 -41.16 -28.98 -27.46
N ILE A 221 -39.84 -29.00 -27.57
CA ILE A 221 -39.09 -29.71 -28.63
C ILE A 221 -38.52 -31.04 -28.12
N GLY A 222 -38.72 -31.34 -26.84
CA GLY A 222 -38.18 -32.52 -26.18
C GLY A 222 -36.65 -32.55 -26.08
N ARG A 223 -36.15 -33.71 -25.68
CA ARG A 223 -34.71 -33.98 -25.60
C ARG A 223 -34.12 -34.23 -26.98
N SER A 224 -32.95 -33.68 -27.23
CA SER A 224 -32.10 -33.92 -28.40
C SER A 224 -32.70 -33.44 -29.73
N PHE A 225 -33.23 -32.22 -29.75
CA PHE A 225 -33.62 -31.59 -31.01
C PHE A 225 -32.38 -31.29 -31.85
N ARG A 226 -32.29 -31.91 -33.03
CA ARG A 226 -31.12 -31.79 -33.88
C ARG A 226 -31.04 -30.41 -34.55
N VAL A 227 -29.95 -29.70 -34.30
CA VAL A 227 -29.52 -28.51 -35.04
C VAL A 227 -28.54 -28.89 -36.15
N HIS A 228 -28.49 -28.08 -37.19
CA HIS A 228 -27.77 -28.39 -38.44
C HIS A 228 -26.97 -27.21 -38.94
N GLU A 229 -25.88 -27.49 -39.66
CA GLU A 229 -25.03 -26.45 -40.23
C GLU A 229 -25.79 -25.48 -41.16
N TYR A 230 -25.33 -24.22 -41.19
CA TYR A 230 -25.94 -23.12 -41.95
C TYR A 230 -27.41 -22.80 -41.59
N LYS A 231 -27.85 -23.16 -40.39
CA LYS A 231 -29.20 -22.87 -39.89
C LYS A 231 -29.21 -21.90 -38.72
N ASN A 232 -30.31 -21.14 -38.64
CA ASN A 232 -30.59 -20.22 -37.55
C ASN A 232 -31.79 -20.70 -36.73
N TYR A 233 -31.73 -20.53 -35.41
CA TYR A 233 -32.78 -20.90 -34.46
C TYR A 233 -33.09 -19.67 -33.60
N TYR A 234 -34.27 -19.07 -33.81
CA TYR A 234 -34.65 -17.80 -33.20
C TYR A 234 -35.75 -17.98 -32.14
N ILE A 235 -35.46 -17.56 -30.91
CA ILE A 235 -36.40 -17.59 -29.77
C ILE A 235 -36.69 -16.15 -29.30
N PRO A 236 -37.85 -15.55 -29.64
CA PRO A 236 -38.18 -14.18 -29.23
C PRO A 236 -38.43 -14.07 -27.72
N GLY A 237 -38.33 -12.86 -27.18
CA GLY A 237 -38.45 -12.59 -25.73
C GLY A 237 -39.82 -12.90 -25.11
N ASP A 238 -40.82 -13.21 -25.94
CA ASP A 238 -42.16 -13.65 -25.56
C ASP A 238 -42.39 -15.16 -25.82
N ALA A 239 -41.32 -15.94 -25.94
CA ALA A 239 -41.35 -17.39 -26.09
C ALA A 239 -40.48 -18.15 -25.08
N VAL A 240 -40.97 -19.32 -24.67
CA VAL A 240 -40.23 -20.32 -23.89
C VAL A 240 -40.22 -21.64 -24.66
N VAL A 241 -39.06 -22.24 -24.83
CA VAL A 241 -38.86 -23.51 -25.51
C VAL A 241 -38.33 -24.52 -24.51
N HIS A 242 -39.11 -25.55 -24.18
CA HIS A 242 -38.63 -26.66 -23.35
C HIS A 242 -37.91 -27.68 -24.22
N GLY A 243 -36.68 -28.04 -23.86
CA GLY A 243 -35.91 -29.05 -24.59
C GLY A 243 -34.41 -28.76 -24.68
N THR A 244 -33.73 -29.50 -25.56
CA THR A 244 -32.28 -29.38 -25.77
C THR A 244 -31.91 -29.36 -27.25
N PHE A 245 -30.85 -28.62 -27.60
CA PHE A 245 -30.28 -28.53 -28.94
C PHE A 245 -28.93 -29.26 -29.02
N ASN A 246 -28.76 -30.10 -30.03
CA ASN A 246 -27.46 -30.69 -30.34
C ASN A 246 -27.33 -31.06 -31.82
N ASN A 247 -26.14 -31.41 -32.28
CA ASN A 247 -25.94 -31.87 -33.66
C ASN A 247 -25.67 -33.38 -33.75
N ASN A 248 -26.19 -34.18 -32.80
CA ASN A 248 -25.96 -35.62 -32.74
C ASN A 248 -24.48 -36.06 -32.73
N LYS A 249 -23.58 -35.23 -32.20
CA LYS A 249 -22.12 -35.41 -32.28
C LYS A 249 -21.55 -35.48 -33.70
N GLU A 250 -22.31 -35.04 -34.71
CA GLU A 250 -21.86 -35.01 -36.09
C GLU A 250 -20.92 -33.83 -36.31
N TRP A 251 -19.61 -34.07 -36.19
CA TRP A 251 -18.56 -33.04 -36.30
C TRP A 251 -18.63 -32.19 -37.58
N GLY A 252 -19.10 -32.79 -38.68
CA GLY A 252 -19.29 -32.11 -39.96
C GLY A 252 -20.49 -31.17 -40.00
N ASP A 253 -21.41 -31.24 -39.03
CA ASP A 253 -22.71 -30.55 -39.01
C ASP A 253 -22.77 -29.43 -37.94
N GLY A 254 -21.63 -29.10 -37.31
CA GLY A 254 -21.56 -28.12 -36.22
C GLY A 254 -21.27 -26.68 -36.65
N ASN A 255 -21.49 -26.29 -37.90
CA ASN A 255 -20.84 -25.11 -38.48
C ASN A 255 -21.83 -24.07 -38.94
N ASP A 256 -21.50 -22.79 -38.84
CA ASP A 256 -22.40 -21.71 -39.29
C ASP A 256 -23.80 -21.82 -38.65
N ILE A 257 -23.86 -22.29 -37.39
CA ILE A 257 -25.10 -22.39 -36.61
C ILE A 257 -25.27 -21.09 -35.81
N ARG A 258 -26.47 -20.51 -35.84
CA ARG A 258 -26.82 -19.37 -34.99
C ARG A 258 -28.04 -19.69 -34.12
N ILE A 259 -27.89 -19.67 -32.81
CA ILE A 259 -29.00 -19.77 -31.86
C ILE A 259 -29.13 -18.41 -31.18
N PHE A 260 -30.25 -17.70 -31.35
CA PHE A 260 -30.33 -16.30 -30.93
C PHE A 260 -31.74 -15.82 -30.58
N GLY A 261 -31.82 -14.69 -29.88
CA GLY A 261 -33.08 -14.11 -29.42
C GLY A 261 -33.05 -13.83 -27.92
N HIS A 262 -34.08 -13.18 -27.38
CA HIS A 262 -34.15 -12.84 -25.94
C HIS A 262 -35.12 -13.73 -25.15
N GLY A 263 -35.61 -14.81 -25.78
CA GLY A 263 -36.48 -15.80 -25.14
C GLY A 263 -35.73 -16.83 -24.30
N THR A 264 -36.45 -17.83 -23.81
CA THR A 264 -35.91 -18.83 -22.88
C THR A 264 -35.86 -20.23 -23.50
N LEU A 265 -34.71 -20.90 -23.44
CA LEU A 265 -34.55 -22.35 -23.60
C LEU A 265 -34.52 -22.99 -22.20
N SER A 266 -35.47 -23.89 -21.91
CA SER A 266 -35.68 -24.42 -20.56
C SER A 266 -35.48 -25.93 -20.49
N GLY A 267 -34.66 -26.37 -19.53
CA GLY A 267 -34.47 -27.77 -19.17
C GLY A 267 -35.47 -28.30 -18.14
N GLU A 268 -36.47 -27.50 -17.74
CA GLU A 268 -37.32 -27.83 -16.58
C GLU A 268 -38.11 -29.14 -16.70
N ARG A 269 -38.35 -29.60 -17.94
CA ARG A 269 -39.08 -30.82 -18.29
C ARG A 269 -38.17 -31.99 -18.65
N ILE A 270 -36.86 -31.76 -18.63
CA ILE A 270 -35.84 -32.77 -18.92
C ILE A 270 -35.34 -33.31 -17.58
N PRO A 271 -35.38 -34.63 -17.34
CA PRO A 271 -34.80 -35.22 -16.14
C PRO A 271 -33.27 -35.10 -16.18
N HIS A 272 -32.62 -35.11 -15.02
CA HIS A 272 -31.18 -35.32 -14.97
C HIS A 272 -30.85 -36.72 -15.55
N PRO A 273 -29.76 -36.91 -16.33
CA PRO A 273 -29.44 -38.20 -16.96
C PRO A 273 -29.43 -39.39 -15.99
N ASP A 274 -28.82 -39.21 -14.82
CA ASP A 274 -28.78 -40.25 -13.75
C ASP A 274 -30.16 -40.64 -13.20
N ASP A 275 -31.14 -39.75 -13.31
CA ASP A 275 -32.48 -39.93 -12.74
C ASP A 275 -33.54 -40.15 -13.84
N ASP A 276 -33.12 -40.31 -15.10
CA ASP A 276 -34.01 -40.77 -16.17
C ASP A 276 -34.42 -42.24 -15.93
N THR A 277 -35.44 -42.72 -16.63
CA THR A 277 -35.95 -44.09 -16.46
C THR A 277 -35.88 -44.89 -17.77
N PRO A 278 -34.91 -45.83 -17.91
CA PRO A 278 -33.79 -46.09 -16.99
C PRO A 278 -32.76 -44.94 -17.00
N PRO A 279 -31.84 -44.88 -16.01
CA PRO A 279 -30.76 -43.90 -16.01
C PRO A 279 -29.97 -43.95 -17.31
N ALA A 280 -29.63 -42.78 -17.85
CA ALA A 280 -28.85 -42.67 -19.06
C ALA A 280 -27.42 -43.16 -18.83
N PRO A 281 -26.77 -43.80 -19.83
CA PRO A 281 -25.34 -44.03 -19.75
C PRO A 281 -24.58 -42.70 -19.89
N ASN A 282 -23.45 -42.54 -19.20
CA ASN A 282 -22.68 -41.28 -19.19
C ASN A 282 -22.29 -40.78 -20.60
N GLU A 283 -22.11 -41.69 -21.57
CA GLU A 283 -21.83 -41.32 -22.96
C GLU A 283 -22.97 -40.56 -23.65
N ASP A 284 -24.16 -40.56 -23.06
CA ASP A 284 -25.39 -39.92 -23.53
C ASP A 284 -25.75 -38.62 -22.78
N ASP A 285 -24.93 -38.16 -21.84
CA ASP A 285 -25.15 -36.91 -21.10
C ASP A 285 -25.38 -35.69 -22.01
N TRP A 286 -24.69 -35.67 -23.17
CA TRP A 286 -24.83 -34.65 -24.20
C TRP A 286 -26.26 -34.48 -24.75
N LEU A 287 -27.12 -35.50 -24.63
CA LEU A 287 -28.53 -35.40 -25.01
C LEU A 287 -29.31 -34.47 -24.08
N TYR A 288 -28.87 -34.34 -22.82
CA TYR A 288 -29.56 -33.64 -21.73
C TYR A 288 -29.07 -32.21 -21.52
N LYS A 289 -27.92 -31.87 -22.11
CA LYS A 289 -27.37 -30.51 -22.11
C LYS A 289 -28.25 -29.60 -22.97
N PRO A 290 -28.68 -28.42 -22.47
CA PRO A 290 -29.46 -27.46 -23.25
C PRO A 290 -28.87 -27.16 -24.63
N ILE A 291 -27.54 -26.99 -24.73
CA ILE A 291 -26.84 -26.84 -26.02
C ILE A 291 -25.54 -27.67 -26.01
N ASP A 292 -25.40 -28.64 -26.93
CA ASP A 292 -24.16 -29.39 -27.19
C ASP A 292 -23.91 -29.52 -28.70
N ILE A 293 -22.97 -28.72 -29.23
CA ILE A 293 -22.63 -28.70 -30.66
C ILE A 293 -21.17 -29.15 -30.84
N GLN A 294 -20.99 -30.30 -31.47
CA GLN A 294 -19.66 -30.86 -31.79
C GLN A 294 -19.12 -30.34 -33.12
N GLY A 295 -17.82 -30.05 -33.20
CA GLY A 295 -17.19 -29.50 -34.40
C GLY A 295 -17.52 -28.03 -34.65
N ALA A 296 -17.86 -27.28 -33.58
CA ALA A 296 -18.37 -25.92 -33.67
C ALA A 296 -17.41 -24.93 -34.35
N ARG A 297 -17.80 -24.35 -35.48
CA ARG A 297 -17.02 -23.31 -36.19
C ARG A 297 -17.95 -22.30 -36.87
N ASP A 298 -17.58 -21.03 -36.87
CA ASP A 298 -18.48 -19.93 -37.31
C ASP A 298 -19.88 -19.99 -36.63
N THR A 299 -19.93 -20.52 -35.41
CA THR A 299 -21.16 -20.85 -34.69
C THR A 299 -21.33 -19.93 -33.49
N SER A 300 -22.54 -19.42 -33.28
CA SER A 300 -22.81 -18.43 -32.23
C SER A 300 -24.10 -18.71 -31.44
N VAL A 301 -24.05 -18.35 -30.16
CA VAL A 301 -25.22 -18.29 -29.27
C VAL A 301 -25.35 -16.88 -28.71
N GLU A 302 -26.48 -16.22 -28.92
CA GLU A 302 -26.65 -14.79 -28.66
C GLU A 302 -27.97 -14.45 -27.97
N GLY A 303 -27.91 -13.76 -26.83
CA GLY A 303 -29.08 -13.14 -26.19
C GLY A 303 -29.98 -14.07 -25.38
N ILE A 304 -30.01 -15.37 -25.68
CA ILE A 304 -31.02 -16.27 -25.08
C ILE A 304 -30.82 -16.44 -23.58
N THR A 305 -31.90 -16.77 -22.88
CA THR A 305 -31.85 -17.26 -21.49
C THR A 305 -31.92 -18.79 -21.50
N ILE A 306 -31.02 -19.47 -20.79
CA ILE A 306 -31.05 -20.91 -20.52
C ILE A 306 -31.43 -21.09 -19.06
N ALA A 307 -32.52 -21.82 -18.79
CA ALA A 307 -33.06 -21.95 -17.44
C ALA A 307 -33.29 -23.41 -17.04
N ASP A 308 -32.97 -23.73 -15.78
CA ASP A 308 -33.20 -25.04 -15.15
C ASP A 308 -32.56 -26.18 -15.96
N SER A 309 -31.29 -26.01 -16.33
CA SER A 309 -30.53 -27.00 -17.10
C SER A 309 -30.49 -28.34 -16.36
N ALA A 310 -30.81 -29.42 -17.07
CA ALA A 310 -30.77 -30.78 -16.53
C ALA A 310 -29.35 -31.37 -16.47
N MET A 311 -28.41 -30.76 -17.19
CA MET A 311 -26.98 -31.09 -17.27
C MET A 311 -26.23 -29.81 -17.69
N HIS A 312 -24.92 -29.89 -17.98
CA HIS A 312 -24.08 -28.77 -18.37
C HIS A 312 -24.74 -27.91 -19.47
N SER A 313 -24.76 -26.58 -19.31
CA SER A 313 -25.70 -25.72 -20.03
C SER A 313 -25.34 -25.49 -21.50
N LEU A 314 -24.09 -25.13 -21.80
CA LEU A 314 -23.71 -24.69 -23.15
C LEU A 314 -22.30 -25.14 -23.54
N MET A 315 -22.23 -26.02 -24.53
CA MET A 315 -20.99 -26.62 -25.04
C MET A 315 -20.86 -26.36 -26.55
N LEU A 316 -19.90 -25.53 -26.96
CA LEU A 316 -19.50 -25.38 -28.36
C LEU A 316 -18.12 -26.02 -28.54
N VAL A 317 -18.10 -27.29 -28.93
CA VAL A 317 -16.89 -28.11 -28.86
C VAL A 317 -16.08 -28.00 -30.15
N ASN A 318 -14.93 -27.35 -30.07
CA ASN A 318 -13.89 -27.40 -31.09
C ASN A 318 -12.51 -27.05 -30.49
N SER A 319 -11.45 -27.47 -31.16
CA SER A 319 -10.08 -26.97 -30.93
C SER A 319 -9.97 -25.48 -31.30
N TYR A 320 -8.94 -24.80 -30.80
CA TYR A 320 -8.64 -23.41 -31.15
C TYR A 320 -8.51 -23.21 -32.67
N GLN A 321 -9.44 -22.43 -33.26
CA GLN A 321 -9.51 -22.09 -34.68
C GLN A 321 -9.94 -20.62 -34.83
N PRO A 322 -9.04 -19.65 -34.60
CA PRO A 322 -9.39 -18.24 -34.51
C PRO A 322 -9.95 -17.65 -35.82
N ASP A 323 -9.60 -18.24 -36.98
CA ASP A 323 -10.15 -17.85 -38.29
C ASP A 323 -11.59 -18.35 -38.53
N LYS A 324 -12.08 -19.21 -37.64
CA LYS A 324 -13.40 -19.84 -37.69
C LYS A 324 -14.07 -19.78 -36.30
N PRO A 325 -14.29 -18.57 -35.77
CA PRO A 325 -14.57 -18.35 -34.36
C PRO A 325 -15.92 -18.94 -33.90
N THR A 326 -16.02 -19.22 -32.60
CA THR A 326 -17.32 -19.45 -31.95
C THR A 326 -17.58 -18.42 -30.86
N ASP A 327 -18.74 -17.78 -30.90
CA ASP A 327 -19.06 -16.64 -30.02
C ASP A 327 -20.28 -16.94 -29.14
N ILE A 328 -20.17 -16.62 -27.86
CA ILE A 328 -21.25 -16.73 -26.89
C ILE A 328 -21.41 -15.37 -26.25
N ARG A 329 -22.48 -14.66 -26.58
CA ARG A 329 -22.66 -13.25 -26.19
C ARG A 329 -24.05 -12.97 -25.64
N TRP A 330 -24.17 -12.15 -24.59
CA TRP A 330 -25.48 -11.80 -24.03
C TRP A 330 -26.33 -13.01 -23.58
N VAL A 331 -25.70 -14.15 -23.32
CA VAL A 331 -26.38 -15.38 -22.87
C VAL A 331 -26.56 -15.32 -21.35
N LYS A 332 -27.73 -15.75 -20.89
CA LYS A 332 -28.07 -15.77 -19.46
C LYS A 332 -28.36 -17.19 -19.03
N ILE A 333 -27.80 -17.65 -17.92
CA ILE A 333 -27.92 -19.04 -17.44
C ILE A 333 -28.39 -19.06 -15.99
N PHE A 334 -29.38 -19.91 -15.71
CA PHE A 334 -29.84 -20.25 -14.36
C PHE A 334 -29.90 -21.77 -14.18
N THR A 335 -29.18 -22.33 -13.20
CA THR A 335 -29.24 -23.76 -12.87
C THR A 335 -29.43 -23.99 -11.37
N TRP A 336 -30.11 -25.09 -11.02
CA TRP A 336 -30.48 -25.44 -9.65
C TRP A 336 -30.04 -26.86 -9.24
N ARG A 337 -29.40 -27.58 -10.16
CA ARG A 337 -29.13 -29.01 -10.07
C ARG A 337 -27.62 -29.27 -10.02
N ALA A 338 -27.22 -30.40 -9.45
CA ALA A 338 -25.87 -30.91 -9.65
C ALA A 338 -25.60 -31.09 -11.15
N ASN A 339 -24.33 -30.90 -11.57
CA ASN A 339 -23.95 -30.89 -12.98
C ASN A 339 -24.68 -29.85 -13.84
N GLY A 340 -25.29 -28.85 -13.21
CA GLY A 340 -25.85 -27.68 -13.86
C GLY A 340 -24.78 -26.64 -14.22
N ASP A 341 -23.66 -27.06 -14.78
CA ASP A 341 -22.56 -26.16 -15.15
C ASP A 341 -23.02 -25.09 -16.16
N GLY A 342 -22.35 -23.96 -16.18
CA GLY A 342 -22.58 -22.91 -17.16
C GLY A 342 -21.92 -23.24 -18.51
N ILE A 343 -20.86 -22.52 -18.83
CA ILE A 343 -20.25 -22.53 -20.16
C ILE A 343 -18.87 -23.19 -20.12
N ASN A 344 -18.61 -24.12 -21.03
CA ASN A 344 -17.26 -24.55 -21.36
C ASN A 344 -16.91 -24.04 -22.77
N PRO A 345 -15.95 -23.11 -22.90
CA PRO A 345 -15.58 -22.56 -24.20
C PRO A 345 -14.70 -23.50 -25.04
N PHE A 346 -14.21 -24.60 -24.45
CA PHE A 346 -13.23 -25.50 -25.06
C PHE A 346 -12.07 -24.73 -25.69
N GLY A 347 -11.62 -25.07 -26.90
CA GLY A 347 -10.50 -24.39 -27.52
C GLY A 347 -10.87 -23.10 -28.26
N ASN A 348 -12.13 -22.87 -28.63
CA ASN A 348 -12.48 -21.85 -29.64
C ASN A 348 -13.50 -20.79 -29.17
N GLY A 349 -14.21 -21.03 -28.08
CA GLY A 349 -15.25 -20.14 -27.58
C GLY A 349 -14.68 -18.81 -27.07
N LEU A 350 -15.32 -17.70 -27.46
CA LEU A 350 -15.23 -16.42 -26.76
C LEU A 350 -16.53 -16.22 -25.98
N ILE A 351 -16.42 -15.98 -24.68
CA ILE A 351 -17.57 -15.69 -23.81
C ILE A 351 -17.55 -14.20 -23.49
N GLU A 352 -18.63 -13.49 -23.82
CA GLU A 352 -18.73 -12.06 -23.50
C GLU A 352 -20.12 -11.60 -23.10
N ASP A 353 -20.20 -10.60 -22.23
CA ASP A 353 -21.46 -9.94 -21.86
C ASP A 353 -22.54 -10.91 -21.32
N CYS A 354 -22.15 -11.96 -20.60
CA CYS A 354 -23.07 -13.02 -20.12
C CYS A 354 -23.42 -12.86 -18.64
N PHE A 355 -24.55 -13.44 -18.22
CA PHE A 355 -24.93 -13.60 -16.81
C PHE A 355 -25.07 -15.09 -16.50
N ILE A 356 -24.32 -15.61 -15.54
CA ILE A 356 -24.27 -17.05 -15.27
C ILE A 356 -24.47 -17.27 -13.78
N ARG A 357 -25.65 -17.81 -13.43
CA ARG A 357 -25.99 -18.26 -12.09
C ARG A 357 -26.11 -19.78 -12.08
N THR A 358 -25.29 -20.45 -11.28
CA THR A 358 -25.22 -21.90 -11.27
C THR A 358 -25.18 -22.49 -9.88
N ALA A 359 -25.72 -23.70 -9.76
CA ALA A 359 -25.51 -24.57 -8.60
C ALA A 359 -24.30 -25.51 -8.76
N ASP A 360 -23.54 -25.35 -9.85
CA ASP A 360 -22.25 -25.99 -10.15
C ASP A 360 -21.29 -24.97 -10.82
N ASP A 361 -20.22 -25.41 -11.50
CA ASP A 361 -19.22 -24.50 -12.10
C ASP A 361 -19.83 -23.52 -13.13
N CYS A 362 -19.57 -22.22 -12.97
CA CYS A 362 -20.05 -21.19 -13.90
C CYS A 362 -19.34 -21.26 -15.26
N THR A 363 -18.01 -21.29 -15.26
CA THR A 363 -17.23 -21.36 -16.49
C THR A 363 -15.87 -22.03 -16.31
N TYR A 364 -15.35 -22.55 -17.41
CA TYR A 364 -14.02 -23.15 -17.52
C TYR A 364 -13.06 -22.17 -18.21
N VAL A 365 -11.91 -21.92 -17.61
CA VAL A 365 -10.93 -20.94 -18.14
C VAL A 365 -10.15 -21.57 -19.30
N ASN A 366 -10.67 -21.40 -20.51
CA ASN A 366 -10.04 -21.81 -21.78
C ASN A 366 -10.63 -20.97 -22.95
N GLY A 367 -10.31 -21.33 -24.18
CA GLY A 367 -10.90 -20.77 -25.39
C GLY A 367 -10.12 -19.58 -25.91
N ARG A 368 -10.86 -18.57 -26.38
CA ARG A 368 -10.30 -17.30 -26.86
C ARG A 368 -10.32 -16.20 -25.79
N GLY A 369 -10.99 -16.42 -24.66
CA GLY A 369 -11.11 -15.47 -23.56
C GLY A 369 -12.53 -15.39 -22.98
N ILE A 370 -12.65 -14.69 -21.86
CA ILE A 370 -13.89 -14.48 -21.11
C ILE A 370 -13.94 -13.02 -20.70
N ARG A 371 -15.03 -12.29 -20.96
CA ARG A 371 -15.08 -10.88 -20.59
C ARG A 371 -16.44 -10.30 -20.30
N ARG A 372 -16.50 -9.25 -19.48
CA ARG A 372 -17.74 -8.49 -19.20
C ARG A 372 -18.88 -9.38 -18.68
N CYS A 373 -18.55 -10.45 -17.96
CA CYS A 373 -19.51 -11.43 -17.47
C CYS A 373 -19.87 -11.19 -16.01
N VAL A 374 -21.09 -11.54 -15.63
CA VAL A 374 -21.57 -11.55 -14.24
C VAL A 374 -21.78 -12.99 -13.79
N PHE A 375 -21.21 -13.37 -12.65
CA PHE A 375 -21.22 -14.72 -12.11
C PHE A 375 -21.87 -14.79 -10.72
N TRP A 376 -22.62 -15.86 -10.49
CA TRP A 376 -23.27 -16.18 -9.24
C TRP A 376 -23.21 -17.69 -9.00
N THR A 377 -22.54 -18.14 -7.93
CA THR A 377 -22.57 -19.55 -7.52
C THR A 377 -23.38 -19.72 -6.22
N ASP A 378 -24.33 -20.67 -6.21
CA ASP A 378 -25.23 -20.91 -5.07
C ASP A 378 -24.74 -22.04 -4.14
N VAL A 379 -24.14 -23.11 -4.69
CA VAL A 379 -24.00 -24.40 -3.98
C VAL A 379 -22.66 -25.10 -4.22
N ASN A 380 -22.48 -25.66 -5.41
CA ASN A 380 -21.25 -26.28 -5.87
C ASN A 380 -20.62 -25.37 -6.93
N GLY A 381 -19.31 -25.53 -7.12
CA GLY A 381 -18.63 -24.99 -8.28
C GLY A 381 -18.04 -23.59 -8.12
N SER A 382 -17.47 -23.11 -9.21
CA SER A 382 -16.50 -22.03 -9.22
C SER A 382 -16.88 -21.00 -10.28
N ALA A 383 -16.59 -19.73 -10.03
CA ALA A 383 -16.69 -18.72 -11.08
C ALA A 383 -15.70 -19.08 -12.22
N PHE A 384 -14.44 -19.35 -11.87
CA PHE A 384 -13.38 -19.70 -12.81
C PHE A 384 -12.76 -21.05 -12.49
N THR A 385 -13.21 -22.09 -13.20
CA THR A 385 -12.60 -23.42 -13.11
C THR A 385 -11.33 -23.47 -13.95
N MET A 386 -10.19 -23.54 -13.27
CA MET A 386 -8.85 -23.45 -13.84
C MET A 386 -8.26 -24.80 -14.28
N SER A 387 -9.02 -25.89 -14.15
CA SER A 387 -8.60 -27.24 -14.54
C SER A 387 -8.09 -27.39 -16.00
N PRO A 388 -8.52 -26.57 -16.98
CA PRO A 388 -7.96 -26.63 -18.33
C PRO A 388 -6.52 -26.11 -18.48
N ILE A 389 -5.95 -25.43 -17.47
CA ILE A 389 -4.57 -24.93 -17.56
C ILE A 389 -3.60 -26.10 -17.71
N GLY A 390 -2.73 -26.02 -18.72
CA GLY A 390 -1.81 -27.09 -19.12
C GLY A 390 -2.29 -27.88 -20.34
N ASN A 391 -3.53 -27.68 -20.78
CA ASN A 391 -3.97 -28.12 -22.11
C ASN A 391 -3.24 -27.30 -23.21
N THR A 392 -3.05 -27.89 -24.39
CA THR A 392 -2.16 -27.46 -25.50
C THR A 392 -2.54 -26.13 -26.21
N HIS A 393 -2.95 -25.11 -25.48
CA HIS A 393 -3.33 -23.79 -26.01
C HIS A 393 -2.13 -22.86 -25.90
N THR A 394 -1.65 -22.36 -27.04
CA THR A 394 -0.53 -21.40 -27.10
C THR A 394 -1.01 -19.96 -27.24
N ASN A 395 -2.31 -19.73 -27.44
CA ASN A 395 -2.88 -18.40 -27.52
C ASN A 395 -2.96 -17.74 -26.14
N LEU A 396 -2.91 -16.41 -26.12
CA LEU A 396 -3.24 -15.63 -24.93
C LEU A 396 -4.71 -15.86 -24.56
N ILE A 397 -4.97 -16.16 -23.30
CA ILE A 397 -6.30 -16.31 -22.71
C ILE A 397 -6.46 -15.21 -21.68
N VAL A 398 -7.32 -14.24 -22.00
CA VAL A 398 -7.63 -13.11 -21.12
C VAL A 398 -9.02 -13.32 -20.52
N VAL A 399 -9.08 -13.28 -19.19
CA VAL A 399 -10.31 -13.17 -18.40
C VAL A 399 -10.38 -11.75 -17.87
N GLU A 400 -11.34 -10.94 -18.31
CA GLU A 400 -11.36 -9.52 -18.01
C GLU A 400 -12.73 -8.92 -17.69
N ASP A 401 -12.75 -7.87 -16.87
CA ASP A 401 -13.96 -7.06 -16.59
C ASP A 401 -15.14 -7.91 -16.10
N CYS A 402 -14.89 -8.90 -15.24
CA CYS A 402 -15.92 -9.80 -14.74
C CYS A 402 -16.31 -9.49 -13.29
N ASP A 403 -17.60 -9.64 -13.00
CA ASP A 403 -18.18 -9.40 -11.68
C ASP A 403 -18.72 -10.69 -11.09
N ILE A 404 -18.17 -11.12 -9.96
CA ILE A 404 -18.68 -12.24 -9.17
C ILE A 404 -19.52 -11.64 -8.06
N ILE A 405 -20.84 -11.65 -8.24
CA ILE A 405 -21.78 -10.97 -7.35
C ILE A 405 -22.09 -11.80 -6.11
N TYR A 406 -22.11 -13.13 -6.24
CA TYR A 406 -22.21 -14.07 -5.13
C TYR A 406 -21.36 -15.31 -5.42
N ASN A 407 -20.60 -15.77 -4.42
CA ASN A 407 -19.82 -17.00 -4.46
C ASN A 407 -20.07 -17.83 -3.19
N ARG A 408 -21.18 -18.58 -3.20
CA ARG A 408 -21.67 -19.35 -2.06
C ARG A 408 -21.46 -20.83 -2.28
N SER A 409 -21.11 -21.54 -1.21
CA SER A 409 -20.90 -22.97 -1.30
C SER A 409 -21.34 -23.74 -0.07
N ILE A 410 -22.01 -24.87 -0.28
CA ILE A 410 -22.37 -25.79 0.81
C ILE A 410 -21.21 -26.73 1.17
N PHE A 411 -20.20 -26.81 0.30
CA PHE A 411 -19.08 -27.71 0.40
C PHE A 411 -17.86 -27.00 0.99
N TYR A 412 -17.41 -27.47 2.15
CA TYR A 412 -16.23 -26.94 2.87
C TYR A 412 -15.01 -27.87 2.74
N ASN A 413 -15.26 -29.16 2.54
CA ASN A 413 -14.26 -30.22 2.45
C ASN A 413 -13.98 -30.68 1.00
N ASN A 414 -14.75 -30.20 0.02
CA ASN A 414 -14.60 -30.61 -1.39
C ASN A 414 -13.86 -29.56 -2.24
N GLN A 415 -13.69 -29.93 -3.51
CA GLN A 415 -12.98 -29.28 -4.61
C GLN A 415 -13.52 -27.93 -5.13
N GLY A 416 -14.77 -27.58 -4.82
CA GLY A 416 -15.50 -26.44 -5.43
C GLY A 416 -15.62 -25.21 -4.52
N GLY A 417 -16.38 -24.21 -4.96
CA GLY A 417 -16.85 -23.11 -4.12
C GLY A 417 -15.91 -21.90 -4.04
N ARG A 418 -14.84 -21.88 -4.82
CA ARG A 418 -13.87 -20.77 -4.88
C ARG A 418 -14.01 -20.02 -6.20
N VAL A 419 -13.53 -18.78 -6.25
CA VAL A 419 -13.58 -17.97 -7.48
C VAL A 419 -12.54 -18.45 -8.48
N PHE A 420 -11.27 -18.42 -8.09
CA PHE A 420 -10.14 -18.93 -8.88
C PHE A 420 -9.78 -20.33 -8.41
N ASN A 421 -10.33 -21.33 -9.09
CA ASN A 421 -10.32 -22.69 -8.56
C ASN A 421 -9.56 -23.67 -9.45
N LEU A 422 -8.33 -23.99 -9.03
CA LEU A 422 -7.62 -25.18 -9.46
C LEU A 422 -7.72 -26.23 -8.36
N ARG A 423 -8.45 -27.29 -8.64
CA ARG A 423 -8.88 -28.28 -7.63
C ARG A 423 -8.15 -29.63 -7.73
N GLY A 424 -6.85 -29.61 -8.00
CA GLY A 424 -6.06 -30.82 -8.24
C GLY A 424 -6.37 -31.52 -9.57
N ALA A 425 -7.21 -30.94 -10.42
CA ALA A 425 -7.56 -31.49 -11.73
C ALA A 425 -6.63 -30.97 -12.83
N GLY A 426 -6.48 -31.78 -13.89
CA GLY A 426 -5.67 -31.45 -15.08
C GLY A 426 -4.28 -32.08 -15.07
N ASN A 427 -3.48 -31.75 -16.09
CA ASN A 427 -2.10 -32.18 -16.29
C ASN A 427 -1.38 -31.23 -17.26
N GLY A 428 -0.08 -31.45 -17.50
CA GLY A 428 0.71 -30.67 -18.43
C GLY A 428 1.20 -29.35 -17.84
N ALA A 429 2.26 -28.78 -18.42
CA ALA A 429 2.76 -27.47 -18.02
C ALA A 429 1.97 -26.34 -18.71
N GLY A 430 1.74 -25.21 -18.04
CA GLY A 430 0.99 -24.08 -18.62
C GLY A 430 0.93 -22.85 -17.70
N GLY A 431 0.16 -21.84 -18.09
CA GLY A 431 -0.11 -20.65 -17.26
C GLY A 431 0.45 -19.34 -17.81
N ALA A 432 1.57 -19.36 -18.54
CA ALA A 432 2.26 -18.15 -18.98
C ALA A 432 1.47 -17.30 -19.99
N ASN A 433 0.41 -17.87 -20.55
CA ASN A 433 -0.52 -17.25 -21.48
C ASN A 433 -1.86 -16.88 -20.84
N PHE A 434 -1.98 -16.92 -19.50
CA PHE A 434 -3.21 -16.61 -18.78
C PHE A 434 -3.11 -15.27 -18.05
N VAL A 435 -4.09 -14.41 -18.30
CA VAL A 435 -4.26 -13.13 -17.63
C VAL A 435 -5.67 -13.04 -17.06
N PHE A 436 -5.77 -12.77 -15.77
CA PHE A 436 -7.01 -12.37 -15.10
C PHE A 436 -6.87 -10.88 -14.77
N ARG A 437 -7.77 -10.04 -15.27
CA ARG A 437 -7.72 -8.60 -14.99
C ARG A 437 -9.06 -7.96 -14.72
N ASN A 438 -9.10 -6.92 -13.88
CA ASN A 438 -10.32 -6.15 -13.59
C ASN A 438 -11.47 -7.06 -13.10
N ILE A 439 -11.19 -7.87 -12.08
CA ILE A 439 -12.15 -8.82 -11.54
C ILE A 439 -12.67 -8.29 -10.20
N ARG A 440 -13.99 -8.19 -10.06
CA ARG A 440 -14.64 -7.75 -8.83
C ARG A 440 -15.42 -8.90 -8.21
N VAL A 441 -15.05 -9.31 -7.00
CA VAL A 441 -15.81 -10.26 -6.19
C VAL A 441 -16.52 -9.46 -5.11
N SER A 442 -17.76 -9.08 -5.37
CA SER A 442 -18.56 -8.18 -4.53
C SER A 442 -19.39 -8.89 -3.46
N ASP A 443 -19.33 -10.23 -3.39
CA ASP A 443 -20.06 -10.98 -2.37
C ASP A 443 -19.60 -10.53 -0.96
N PRO A 444 -20.50 -10.02 -0.10
CA PRO A 444 -20.11 -9.61 1.24
C PRO A 444 -19.87 -10.78 2.19
N ARG A 445 -20.31 -12.00 1.82
CA ARG A 445 -20.30 -13.19 2.69
C ARG A 445 -19.93 -14.45 1.91
N PRO A 446 -18.80 -14.46 1.17
CA PRO A 446 -18.40 -15.62 0.40
C PRO A 446 -18.18 -16.78 1.36
N THR A 447 -18.71 -17.96 1.01
CA THR A 447 -18.59 -19.10 1.94
C THR A 447 -17.15 -19.53 2.07
N ARG A 448 -16.38 -19.49 0.98
CA ARG A 448 -14.97 -19.90 0.92
C ARG A 448 -14.09 -18.77 0.42
N SER A 449 -12.77 -18.95 0.55
CA SER A 449 -11.77 -18.07 -0.03
C SER A 449 -11.92 -17.95 -1.55
N ALA A 450 -11.51 -16.82 -2.09
CA ALA A 450 -11.59 -16.57 -3.53
C ALA A 450 -10.56 -17.39 -4.30
N PHE A 451 -9.31 -17.44 -3.82
CA PHE A 451 -8.20 -18.18 -4.38
C PHE A 451 -8.11 -19.59 -3.80
N GLY A 452 -8.26 -20.56 -4.68
CA GLY A 452 -7.92 -21.94 -4.44
C GLY A 452 -7.14 -22.53 -5.57
N VAL A 453 -5.90 -22.11 -5.73
CA VAL A 453 -5.04 -22.63 -6.78
C VAL A 453 -4.22 -23.79 -6.23
N GLN A 454 -4.75 -25.01 -6.35
CA GLN A 454 -4.20 -26.19 -5.70
C GLN A 454 -3.92 -27.31 -6.71
N ALA A 455 -2.68 -27.78 -6.78
CA ALA A 455 -2.29 -28.96 -7.53
C ALA A 455 -2.57 -30.27 -6.76
N ALA A 456 -2.73 -30.20 -5.43
CA ALA A 456 -3.21 -31.28 -4.59
C ALA A 456 -4.00 -30.66 -3.43
N ALA A 457 -4.94 -31.40 -2.86
CA ALA A 457 -5.79 -30.89 -1.79
C ALA A 457 -5.58 -31.68 -0.47
N PRO A 458 -4.42 -31.57 0.19
CA PRO A 458 -4.03 -32.48 1.29
C PRO A 458 -4.87 -32.35 2.56
N TRP A 459 -5.65 -31.27 2.70
CA TRP A 459 -6.54 -31.04 3.85
C TRP A 459 -7.98 -31.53 3.61
N GLN A 460 -8.30 -31.94 2.38
CA GLN A 460 -9.60 -32.50 2.01
C GLN A 460 -9.67 -33.97 2.44
N LYS A 461 -9.84 -34.18 3.75
CA LYS A 461 -9.93 -35.51 4.38
C LYS A 461 -11.27 -36.20 4.11
N ALA A 462 -11.59 -36.50 2.86
CA ALA A 462 -12.51 -37.59 2.56
C ALA A 462 -11.68 -38.87 2.35
N PRO A 463 -12.01 -40.01 2.98
CA PRO A 463 -11.19 -41.23 3.00
C PRO A 463 -10.98 -41.89 1.62
N ASP A 464 -11.60 -41.35 0.58
CA ASP A 464 -11.69 -41.84 -0.79
C ASP A 464 -11.23 -40.80 -1.84
N TYR A 465 -10.75 -39.62 -1.42
CA TYR A 465 -10.56 -38.49 -2.34
C TYR A 465 -9.23 -37.74 -2.17
N GLU A 466 -8.22 -38.13 -2.95
CA GLU A 466 -7.01 -37.34 -3.22
C GLU A 466 -6.92 -37.05 -4.73
N GLN A 467 -7.62 -36.01 -5.21
CA GLN A 467 -7.36 -35.54 -6.58
C GLN A 467 -6.03 -34.79 -6.61
N VAL A 468 -5.04 -35.42 -7.24
CA VAL A 468 -3.70 -34.88 -7.41
C VAL A 468 -3.50 -34.63 -8.89
N ARG A 469 -3.10 -33.41 -9.21
CA ARG A 469 -2.87 -32.98 -10.59
C ARG A 469 -1.74 -33.79 -11.20
N GLY A 470 -1.89 -34.15 -12.48
CA GLY A 470 -0.85 -34.83 -13.25
C GLY A 470 0.38 -33.92 -13.49
N ALA A 471 1.47 -34.52 -13.96
CA ALA A 471 2.75 -33.83 -14.09
C ALA A 471 2.72 -32.59 -15.00
N GLY A 472 3.46 -31.55 -14.60
CA GLY A 472 3.71 -30.33 -15.37
C GLY A 472 3.42 -29.06 -14.57
N ASP A 473 4.41 -28.17 -14.46
CA ASP A 473 4.33 -26.95 -13.65
C ASP A 473 3.30 -25.94 -14.19
N ILE A 474 2.63 -25.23 -13.28
CA ILE A 474 1.81 -24.07 -13.62
C ILE A 474 2.62 -22.82 -13.30
N SER A 475 2.90 -22.01 -14.31
CA SER A 475 3.77 -20.86 -14.16
C SER A 475 3.35 -19.68 -15.00
N GLY A 476 3.59 -18.45 -14.51
CA GLY A 476 3.47 -17.24 -15.31
C GLY A 476 2.06 -16.65 -15.42
N ILE A 477 1.14 -16.99 -14.52
CA ILE A 477 -0.22 -16.42 -14.51
C ILE A 477 -0.15 -14.98 -13.97
N LEU A 478 -0.82 -14.05 -14.63
CA LEU A 478 -1.02 -12.68 -14.15
C LEU A 478 -2.42 -12.52 -13.56
N PHE A 479 -2.48 -12.03 -12.33
CA PHE A 479 -3.68 -11.56 -11.64
C PHE A 479 -3.54 -10.05 -11.44
N GLN A 480 -4.33 -9.25 -12.13
CA GLN A 480 -4.19 -7.80 -12.18
C GLN A 480 -5.49 -7.09 -11.79
N ASN A 481 -5.45 -6.11 -10.89
CA ASN A 481 -6.61 -5.32 -10.48
C ASN A 481 -7.79 -6.23 -10.09
N ILE A 482 -7.60 -6.98 -9.01
CA ILE A 482 -8.62 -7.89 -8.46
C ILE A 482 -9.05 -7.36 -7.10
N GLU A 483 -10.36 -7.15 -6.95
CA GLU A 483 -10.97 -6.66 -5.73
C GLU A 483 -11.90 -7.73 -5.17
N ILE A 484 -11.61 -8.23 -3.96
CA ILE A 484 -12.45 -9.19 -3.25
C ILE A 484 -12.98 -8.52 -1.99
N ALA A 485 -14.30 -8.38 -1.89
CA ALA A 485 -14.96 -7.55 -0.88
C ALA A 485 -14.84 -8.10 0.55
N ALA A 486 -14.72 -9.42 0.73
CA ALA A 486 -14.73 -10.04 2.05
C ALA A 486 -13.93 -11.34 2.08
N HIS A 487 -13.41 -11.67 3.27
CA HIS A 487 -12.86 -12.99 3.55
C HIS A 487 -13.96 -14.05 3.65
N SER A 488 -13.55 -15.31 3.55
CA SER A 488 -14.40 -16.47 3.83
C SER A 488 -15.08 -16.38 5.20
N ILE A 489 -16.41 -16.54 5.25
CA ILE A 489 -17.15 -16.56 6.52
C ILE A 489 -16.82 -17.77 7.40
N ILE A 490 -16.27 -18.85 6.81
CA ILE A 490 -15.84 -20.05 7.57
C ILE A 490 -14.35 -20.01 7.93
N GLY A 491 -13.64 -18.93 7.59
CA GLY A 491 -12.20 -18.79 7.82
C GLY A 491 -11.33 -19.65 6.91
N ASP A 492 -11.82 -20.07 5.74
CA ASP A 492 -11.00 -20.75 4.72
C ASP A 492 -9.94 -19.75 4.20
N PRO A 493 -8.63 -20.01 4.32
CA PRO A 493 -7.61 -19.08 3.87
C PRO A 493 -7.51 -19.08 2.33
N GLU A 494 -7.06 -17.95 1.78
CA GLU A 494 -6.57 -17.89 0.40
C GLU A 494 -5.42 -18.90 0.25
N THR A 495 -5.47 -19.76 -0.77
CA THR A 495 -4.58 -20.94 -0.84
C THR A 495 -3.90 -21.08 -2.20
N LEU A 496 -2.57 -21.17 -2.19
CA LEU A 496 -1.74 -21.63 -3.29
C LEU A 496 -1.04 -22.91 -2.85
N TRP A 497 -1.26 -24.03 -3.52
CA TRP A 497 -0.71 -25.31 -3.03
C TRP A 497 -0.17 -26.17 -4.17
N GLY A 498 1.15 -26.35 -4.23
CA GLY A 498 1.80 -27.23 -5.22
C GLY A 498 1.96 -28.67 -4.72
N ASN A 499 2.54 -29.53 -5.55
CA ASN A 499 2.97 -30.87 -5.17
C ASN A 499 4.25 -31.27 -5.94
N THR A 500 4.83 -32.44 -5.64
CA THR A 500 6.08 -32.93 -6.27
C THR A 500 6.02 -33.05 -7.79
N ASN A 501 4.84 -33.20 -8.39
CA ASN A 501 4.62 -33.33 -9.84
C ASN A 501 4.17 -32.02 -10.50
N THR A 502 3.78 -31.00 -9.73
CA THR A 502 3.29 -29.71 -10.25
C THR A 502 3.65 -28.60 -9.28
N TRP A 503 4.63 -27.79 -9.66
CA TRP A 503 4.96 -26.57 -8.94
C TRP A 503 4.08 -25.42 -9.42
N LEU A 504 3.78 -24.48 -8.52
CA LEU A 504 3.16 -23.20 -8.84
C LEU A 504 4.25 -22.13 -8.78
N ARG A 505 4.54 -21.47 -9.91
CA ARG A 505 5.71 -20.57 -10.00
C ARG A 505 5.43 -19.28 -10.76
N ASN A 506 6.14 -18.21 -10.44
CA ASN A 506 6.14 -16.99 -11.25
C ASN A 506 4.72 -16.42 -11.48
N PHE A 507 3.81 -16.52 -10.51
CA PHE A 507 2.55 -15.78 -10.62
C PHE A 507 2.81 -14.34 -10.24
N THR A 508 2.14 -13.42 -10.94
CA THR A 508 2.18 -12.00 -10.61
C THR A 508 0.82 -11.59 -10.06
N PHE A 509 0.81 -11.07 -8.83
CA PHE A 509 -0.34 -10.43 -8.20
C PHE A 509 -0.09 -8.92 -8.27
N ASP A 510 -0.72 -8.27 -9.24
CA ASP A 510 -0.65 -6.84 -9.48
C ASP A 510 -1.93 -6.19 -8.98
N THR A 511 -1.86 -5.50 -7.84
CA THR A 511 -3.00 -4.81 -7.25
C THR A 511 -4.16 -5.79 -6.99
N VAL A 512 -3.94 -6.76 -6.11
CA VAL A 512 -4.95 -7.72 -5.67
C VAL A 512 -5.29 -7.44 -4.21
N THR A 513 -6.57 -7.25 -3.91
CA THR A 513 -7.05 -6.97 -2.55
C THR A 513 -8.08 -7.99 -2.09
N VAL A 514 -8.03 -8.33 -0.80
CA VAL A 514 -9.02 -9.16 -0.11
C VAL A 514 -9.47 -8.42 1.14
N ALA A 515 -10.78 -8.19 1.27
CA ALA A 515 -11.36 -7.39 2.35
C ALA A 515 -10.71 -6.00 2.53
N GLY A 516 -10.25 -5.39 1.43
CA GLY A 516 -9.56 -4.10 1.44
C GLY A 516 -8.07 -4.17 1.81
N GLU A 517 -7.54 -5.34 2.15
CA GLU A 517 -6.13 -5.58 2.41
C GLU A 517 -5.42 -5.97 1.11
N LEU A 518 -4.25 -5.38 0.86
CA LEU A 518 -3.42 -5.72 -0.30
C LEU A 518 -2.74 -7.07 -0.07
N ILE A 519 -2.78 -7.94 -1.08
CA ILE A 519 -1.97 -9.16 -1.13
C ILE A 519 -0.59 -8.74 -1.65
N ASP A 520 0.38 -8.62 -0.75
CA ASP A 520 1.73 -8.16 -1.06
C ASP A 520 2.85 -9.12 -0.64
N ASP A 521 2.52 -10.25 0.00
CA ASP A 521 3.46 -11.28 0.39
C ASP A 521 2.92 -12.70 0.14
N LEU A 522 3.82 -13.68 -0.06
CA LEU A 522 3.42 -15.08 -0.23
C LEU A 522 2.77 -15.65 1.05
N ASN A 523 3.10 -15.10 2.22
CA ASN A 523 2.51 -15.47 3.50
C ASN A 523 1.05 -15.02 3.66
N ASP A 524 0.53 -14.16 2.78
CA ASP A 524 -0.91 -13.87 2.69
C ASP A 524 -1.70 -15.09 2.19
N PHE A 525 -1.01 -16.05 1.58
CA PHE A 525 -1.57 -17.35 1.21
C PHE A 525 -1.13 -18.46 2.15
N ASN A 526 -2.04 -19.39 2.41
CA ASN A 526 -1.66 -20.72 2.86
C ASN A 526 -0.93 -21.44 1.70
N HIS A 527 0.35 -21.80 1.92
CA HIS A 527 1.22 -22.35 0.89
C HIS A 527 2.21 -23.40 1.39
N ASN A 528 2.92 -24.05 0.46
CA ASN A 528 3.93 -25.07 0.74
C ASN A 528 5.20 -24.88 -0.11
N GLU A 529 6.19 -25.77 0.06
CA GLU A 529 7.51 -25.68 -0.59
C GLU A 529 7.50 -25.77 -2.13
N TYR A 530 6.36 -26.15 -2.73
CA TYR A 530 6.18 -26.25 -4.17
C TYR A 530 5.57 -24.99 -4.80
N VAL A 531 5.45 -23.91 -4.02
CA VAL A 531 5.04 -22.57 -4.46
C VAL A 531 6.23 -21.63 -4.34
N THR A 532 6.73 -21.12 -5.46
CA THR A 532 7.98 -20.31 -5.46
C THR A 532 7.95 -19.19 -6.48
N ASN A 533 8.74 -18.13 -6.25
CA ASN A 533 8.91 -17.00 -7.18
C ASN A 533 7.60 -16.25 -7.48
N MET A 534 6.75 -16.02 -6.48
CA MET A 534 5.62 -15.10 -6.66
C MET A 534 6.13 -13.66 -6.77
N VAL A 535 5.46 -12.85 -7.57
CA VAL A 535 5.71 -11.41 -7.69
C VAL A 535 4.49 -10.68 -7.20
N PHE A 536 4.67 -9.77 -6.25
CA PHE A 536 3.60 -8.95 -5.71
C PHE A 536 3.89 -7.50 -6.06
N LEU A 537 2.95 -6.87 -6.75
CA LEU A 537 2.99 -5.45 -7.10
C LEU A 537 1.82 -4.77 -6.39
N GLY A 538 2.10 -3.73 -5.62
CA GLY A 538 1.07 -2.86 -5.09
C GLY A 538 0.53 -1.89 -6.15
N PRO A 539 -0.61 -1.22 -5.88
CA PRO A 539 -1.10 -0.16 -6.75
C PRO A 539 -0.02 0.91 -6.95
N PRO A 540 0.03 1.56 -8.12
CA PRO A 540 0.98 2.62 -8.34
C PRO A 540 0.70 3.77 -7.37
N TYR A 541 1.77 4.36 -6.83
CA TYR A 541 1.64 5.40 -5.82
C TYR A 541 2.75 6.45 -5.92
N LEU A 542 2.44 7.66 -5.47
CA LEU A 542 3.39 8.74 -5.31
C LEU A 542 3.88 8.84 -3.87
N SER A 543 5.20 8.97 -3.73
CA SER A 543 5.85 9.36 -2.48
C SER A 543 6.46 10.76 -2.63
N TYR A 544 6.49 11.51 -1.53
CA TYR A 544 6.90 12.90 -1.49
C TYR A 544 7.97 13.07 -0.42
N ALA A 545 9.17 13.51 -0.80
CA ALA A 545 10.25 13.74 0.16
C ALA A 545 11.19 14.88 -0.30
N PRO A 546 11.54 15.84 0.59
CA PRO A 546 10.96 16.04 1.91
C PRO A 546 9.50 16.51 1.82
N THR A 547 8.70 16.32 2.88
CA THR A 547 7.32 16.82 2.95
C THR A 547 7.23 18.28 3.39
N VAL A 548 8.33 18.85 3.90
CA VAL A 548 8.45 20.26 4.28
C VAL A 548 9.70 20.83 3.64
N LEU A 549 9.52 21.84 2.78
CA LEU A 549 10.62 22.67 2.31
C LEU A 549 10.90 23.77 3.33
N LYS A 550 12.15 24.18 3.42
CA LYS A 550 12.57 25.22 4.35
C LYS A 550 12.96 26.45 3.57
N GLU A 551 12.67 27.59 4.15
CA GLU A 551 13.31 28.82 3.73
C GLU A 551 14.83 28.69 3.82
N GLY A 552 15.53 29.36 2.90
CA GLY A 552 16.97 29.44 2.90
C GLY A 552 17.48 30.22 4.09
N ALA A 553 18.75 30.00 4.42
CA ALA A 553 19.42 30.70 5.52
C ALA A 553 19.42 32.23 5.39
N GLY A 554 19.15 32.77 4.19
CA GLY A 554 19.01 34.20 3.95
C GLY A 554 17.79 34.84 4.64
N ASN A 555 16.81 34.03 5.05
CA ASN A 555 15.58 34.50 5.69
C ASN A 555 14.93 35.68 4.93
N ASP A 556 14.78 35.52 3.61
CA ASP A 556 14.33 36.54 2.65
C ASP A 556 13.12 36.06 1.81
N GLY A 557 12.43 35.02 2.29
CA GLY A 557 11.29 34.37 1.67
C GLY A 557 11.68 33.35 0.60
N HIS A 558 12.98 33.17 0.31
CA HIS A 558 13.45 32.19 -0.66
C HIS A 558 13.37 30.77 -0.09
N VAL A 559 12.71 29.86 -0.80
CA VAL A 559 12.58 28.45 -0.38
C VAL A 559 13.66 27.59 -1.03
N VAL A 560 14.42 26.86 -0.22
CA VAL A 560 15.56 26.06 -0.67
C VAL A 560 15.18 24.59 -0.80
N GLY A 561 15.78 23.95 -1.80
CA GLY A 561 15.61 22.54 -2.09
C GLY A 561 14.41 22.27 -3.01
N ALA A 562 14.04 21.01 -3.10
CA ALA A 562 12.93 20.56 -3.92
C ALA A 562 12.29 19.32 -3.30
N VAL A 563 10.97 19.20 -3.44
CA VAL A 563 10.25 17.97 -3.10
C VAL A 563 10.46 17.00 -4.26
N GLY A 564 11.13 15.89 -3.97
CA GLY A 564 11.17 14.74 -4.86
C GLY A 564 9.85 13.98 -4.80
N ILE A 565 9.23 13.83 -5.96
CA ILE A 565 7.98 13.11 -6.16
C ILE A 565 8.33 11.85 -6.94
N THR A 566 8.32 10.71 -6.25
CA THR A 566 8.71 9.42 -6.83
C THR A 566 7.48 8.57 -7.06
N LEU A 567 7.29 8.14 -8.30
CA LEU A 567 6.25 7.21 -8.74
C LEU A 567 6.76 5.79 -8.69
N THR A 568 6.01 4.91 -8.01
CA THR A 568 6.28 3.48 -7.93
C THR A 568 5.23 2.72 -8.72
N ASN A 569 5.61 1.61 -9.35
CA ASN A 569 4.75 0.70 -10.14
C ASN A 569 4.03 1.34 -11.34
N ASP A 570 4.45 2.51 -11.78
CA ASP A 570 4.07 3.14 -13.06
C ASP A 570 5.18 4.12 -13.52
N THR A 571 4.99 4.77 -14.66
CA THR A 571 5.89 5.81 -15.20
C THR A 571 5.12 7.10 -15.51
N PHE A 572 5.79 8.25 -15.38
CA PHE A 572 5.27 9.52 -15.83
C PHE A 572 5.35 9.63 -17.35
N THR A 573 4.35 10.24 -17.97
CA THR A 573 4.42 10.61 -19.38
C THR A 573 5.59 11.56 -19.66
N ALA A 574 6.11 11.53 -20.89
CA ALA A 574 7.26 12.36 -21.26
C ALA A 574 6.95 13.87 -21.15
N ASP A 575 5.68 14.24 -21.31
CA ASP A 575 5.17 15.61 -21.30
C ASP A 575 4.46 16.00 -19.98
N VAL A 576 4.57 15.18 -18.92
CA VAL A 576 3.96 15.41 -17.59
C VAL A 576 4.07 16.86 -17.10
N VAL A 577 5.21 17.52 -17.31
CA VAL A 577 5.42 18.93 -16.97
C VAL A 577 4.97 19.87 -18.10
N SER A 578 5.39 19.63 -19.34
CA SER A 578 5.15 20.55 -20.47
C SER A 578 3.68 20.68 -20.88
N ALA A 579 2.88 19.64 -20.64
CA ALA A 579 1.44 19.63 -20.88
C ALA A 579 0.63 20.10 -19.66
N GLY A 580 1.28 20.43 -18.54
CA GLY A 580 0.63 20.93 -17.33
C GLY A 580 -0.15 19.86 -16.56
N HIS A 581 0.27 18.60 -16.62
CA HIS A 581 -0.39 17.49 -15.92
C HIS A 581 -0.11 17.44 -14.42
N VAL A 582 0.78 18.29 -13.92
CA VAL A 582 1.06 18.48 -12.49
C VAL A 582 0.84 19.94 -12.13
N THR A 583 0.08 20.17 -11.06
CA THR A 583 -0.24 21.50 -10.56
C THR A 583 -0.03 21.57 -9.07
N VAL A 584 0.27 22.77 -8.56
CA VAL A 584 0.32 23.04 -7.12
C VAL A 584 -0.53 24.28 -6.82
N SER A 585 -1.24 24.22 -5.71
CA SER A 585 -2.15 25.24 -5.19
C SER A 585 -1.76 25.59 -3.76
N ASN A 586 -2.30 26.71 -3.26
CA ASN A 586 -1.88 27.34 -2.00
C ASN A 586 -0.39 27.71 -1.99
N VAL A 587 0.14 28.20 -3.12
CA VAL A 587 1.51 28.72 -3.17
C VAL A 587 1.56 30.11 -2.52
N PRO A 588 2.48 30.39 -1.57
CA PRO A 588 2.67 31.72 -1.00
C PRO A 588 2.84 32.79 -2.08
N PRO A 589 2.16 33.95 -1.97
CA PRO A 589 2.38 35.07 -2.89
C PRO A 589 3.87 35.43 -2.99
N GLY A 590 4.37 35.58 -4.22
CA GLY A 590 5.79 35.87 -4.48
C GLY A 590 6.63 34.65 -4.88
N LEU A 591 6.17 33.44 -4.54
CA LEU A 591 6.75 32.20 -5.04
C LEU A 591 6.05 31.74 -6.34
N THR A 592 6.84 31.19 -7.26
CA THR A 592 6.35 30.53 -8.48
C THR A 592 6.83 29.08 -8.49
N PRO A 593 5.94 28.09 -8.56
CA PRO A 593 6.33 26.69 -8.57
C PRO A 593 7.02 26.32 -9.87
N VAL A 594 8.04 25.48 -9.78
CA VAL A 594 8.83 24.98 -10.90
C VAL A 594 8.89 23.46 -10.80
N PHE A 595 8.30 22.79 -11.80
CA PHE A 595 8.36 21.35 -11.94
C PHE A 595 9.46 20.94 -12.93
N ALA A 596 10.19 19.88 -12.60
CA ALA A 596 11.15 19.27 -13.50
C ALA A 596 11.03 17.75 -13.47
N ARG A 597 10.84 17.12 -14.63
CA ARG A 597 10.88 15.65 -14.76
C ARG A 597 12.34 15.22 -14.76
N GLY A 598 12.76 14.50 -13.71
CA GLY A 598 14.13 14.00 -13.57
C GLY A 598 14.34 12.64 -14.25
N SER A 599 13.32 11.78 -14.24
CA SER A 599 13.34 10.46 -14.87
C SER A 599 11.92 10.01 -15.23
N ASP A 600 11.77 8.78 -15.72
CA ASP A 600 10.45 8.17 -15.96
C ASP A 600 9.65 7.94 -14.67
N THR A 601 10.28 8.00 -13.50
CA THR A 601 9.63 7.76 -12.21
C THR A 601 9.82 8.90 -11.21
N GLN A 602 10.41 10.04 -11.62
CA GLN A 602 10.70 11.14 -10.70
C GLN A 602 10.35 12.51 -11.30
N VAL A 603 9.56 13.28 -10.55
CA VAL A 603 9.32 14.72 -10.78
C VAL A 603 9.80 15.49 -9.55
N MET A 604 10.42 16.63 -9.76
CA MET A 604 10.85 17.54 -8.69
C MET A 604 9.94 18.77 -8.67
N LEU A 605 9.45 19.15 -7.50
CA LEU A 605 8.82 20.46 -7.24
C LEU A 605 9.80 21.36 -6.50
N SER A 606 10.12 22.50 -7.08
CA SER A 606 10.89 23.58 -6.45
C SER A 606 10.14 24.90 -6.58
N PHE A 607 10.65 25.96 -5.95
CA PHE A 607 10.07 27.30 -6.06
C PHE A 607 11.12 28.30 -6.54
N SER A 608 10.67 29.26 -7.36
CA SER A 608 11.44 30.44 -7.75
C SER A 608 10.79 31.70 -7.21
N GLY A 609 11.59 32.76 -7.01
CA GLY A 609 11.15 33.98 -6.32
C GLY A 609 11.31 33.88 -4.79
N SER A 610 10.65 34.82 -4.10
CA SER A 610 10.64 34.93 -2.64
C SER A 610 9.22 35.17 -2.16
N ALA A 611 8.80 34.49 -1.10
CA ALA A 611 7.51 34.72 -0.48
C ALA A 611 7.41 36.15 0.07
N LEU A 612 6.27 36.81 -0.13
CA LEU A 612 6.03 38.18 0.34
C LEU A 612 5.89 38.26 1.85
N ASN A 613 5.29 37.23 2.46
CA ASN A 613 5.19 37.03 3.89
C ASN A 613 5.92 35.73 4.22
N HIS A 614 6.83 35.79 5.17
CA HIS A 614 7.79 34.72 5.47
C HIS A 614 8.25 34.78 6.93
N ALA A 615 7.40 35.26 7.85
CA ALA A 615 7.63 35.05 9.27
C ALA A 615 7.36 33.57 9.63
N SER A 616 7.81 33.10 10.78
CA SER A 616 7.52 31.72 11.23
C SER A 616 6.01 31.46 11.30
N GLY A 617 5.22 32.48 11.67
CA GLY A 617 3.76 32.43 11.69
C GLY A 617 3.11 32.32 10.32
N ASP A 618 3.85 32.62 9.25
CA ASP A 618 3.43 32.41 7.86
C ASP A 618 3.82 31.01 7.34
N SER A 619 4.51 30.19 8.16
CA SER A 619 4.76 28.79 7.83
C SER A 619 3.45 28.05 7.62
N MET A 620 3.45 27.18 6.62
CA MET A 620 2.25 26.49 6.18
C MET A 620 2.50 25.00 5.99
N ALA A 621 1.42 24.21 6.08
CA ALA A 621 1.43 22.76 5.91
C ALA A 621 0.27 22.26 5.02
N ASP A 622 -0.30 23.16 4.21
CA ASP A 622 -1.47 22.94 3.35
C ASP A 622 -1.20 23.26 1.87
N LEU A 623 0.07 23.21 1.44
CA LEU A 623 0.44 23.27 0.03
C LEU A 623 -0.07 21.99 -0.66
N SER A 624 -0.86 22.15 -1.72
CA SER A 624 -1.56 21.03 -2.36
C SER A 624 -1.11 20.81 -3.79
N ILE A 625 -0.47 19.67 -4.03
CA ILE A 625 -0.06 19.19 -5.36
C ILE A 625 -1.08 18.17 -5.88
N ALA A 626 -1.39 18.26 -7.18
CA ALA A 626 -2.30 17.34 -7.86
C ALA A 626 -1.79 16.98 -9.26
N PHE A 627 -1.84 15.70 -9.59
CA PHE A 627 -1.57 15.15 -10.92
C PHE A 627 -2.89 14.81 -11.64
N SER A 628 -2.97 15.10 -12.93
CA SER A 628 -4.11 14.74 -13.80
C SER A 628 -3.85 13.44 -14.55
N ASP A 629 -4.89 12.80 -15.08
CA ASP A 629 -4.89 11.57 -15.89
C ASP A 629 -3.71 11.46 -16.88
N GLY A 630 -3.47 12.50 -17.69
CA GLY A 630 -2.36 12.53 -18.66
C GLY A 630 -0.94 12.53 -18.07
N ALA A 631 -0.78 12.53 -16.75
CA ALA A 631 0.52 12.48 -16.09
C ALA A 631 1.17 11.10 -16.11
N PHE A 632 0.38 10.04 -16.23
CA PHE A 632 0.78 8.66 -15.96
C PHE A 632 0.68 7.80 -17.22
N ALA A 633 1.55 6.81 -17.37
CA ALA A 633 1.48 5.88 -18.50
C ALA A 633 0.26 4.95 -18.41
N SER A 634 -0.20 4.62 -17.19
CA SER A 634 -1.50 3.96 -16.96
C SER A 634 -2.70 4.82 -17.36
N GLY A 635 -2.54 6.14 -17.36
CA GLY A 635 -3.47 7.11 -17.94
C GLY A 635 -4.54 7.70 -17.03
N ASP A 636 -4.85 7.14 -15.85
CA ASP A 636 -5.88 7.68 -14.94
C ASP A 636 -5.27 8.01 -13.56
N ALA A 637 -5.40 9.26 -13.11
CA ALA A 637 -4.84 9.71 -11.84
C ALA A 637 -5.56 9.14 -10.62
N SER A 638 -6.82 8.72 -10.77
CA SER A 638 -7.60 8.09 -9.70
C SER A 638 -7.08 6.69 -9.34
N GLY A 639 -6.37 6.04 -10.28
CA GLY A 639 -5.70 4.76 -10.05
C GLY A 639 -4.34 4.88 -9.35
N ILE A 640 -3.80 6.10 -9.17
CA ILE A 640 -2.51 6.33 -8.53
C ILE A 640 -2.71 6.83 -7.10
N LEU A 641 -2.29 6.04 -6.12
CA LEU A 641 -2.40 6.44 -4.70
C LEU A 641 -1.55 7.68 -4.44
N LYS A 642 -2.14 8.63 -3.71
CA LYS A 642 -1.54 9.94 -3.41
C LYS A 642 -1.22 10.77 -4.66
N SER A 643 -1.92 10.57 -5.78
CA SER A 643 -1.86 11.49 -6.95
C SER A 643 -2.20 12.94 -6.59
N THR A 644 -2.96 13.14 -5.51
CA THR A 644 -3.12 14.43 -4.82
C THR A 644 -2.55 14.34 -3.41
N ASN A 645 -1.77 15.34 -3.01
CA ASN A 645 -1.24 15.50 -1.66
C ASN A 645 -1.42 16.96 -1.21
N SER A 646 -2.22 17.16 -0.17
CA SER A 646 -2.58 18.47 0.40
C SER A 646 -1.86 18.78 1.72
N ALA A 647 -0.80 18.05 2.06
CA ALA A 647 -0.10 18.12 3.34
C ALA A 647 1.40 18.45 3.17
N LEU A 648 1.79 19.07 2.07
CA LEU A 648 3.15 19.59 1.92
C LEU A 648 3.28 20.93 2.65
N GLY A 649 4.45 21.18 3.22
CA GLY A 649 4.73 22.39 3.98
C GLY A 649 5.85 23.23 3.42
N ILE A 650 5.76 24.52 3.74
CA ILE A 650 6.88 25.46 3.66
C ILE A 650 7.06 26.01 5.08
N SER A 651 8.22 25.74 5.66
CA SER A 651 8.61 26.32 6.94
C SER A 651 9.44 27.56 6.66
N PHE A 652 8.90 28.71 7.03
CA PHE A 652 9.64 29.96 7.07
C PHE A 652 10.33 30.09 8.42
N LEU A 653 11.51 30.71 8.40
CA LEU A 653 12.26 31.03 9.59
C LEU A 653 11.67 32.33 10.13
N ASP A 654 11.44 32.41 11.44
CA ASP A 654 11.43 33.76 12.02
C ASP A 654 12.85 34.28 12.02
N GLN A 655 12.99 35.60 12.04
CA GLN A 655 14.25 36.23 12.36
C GLN A 655 14.64 35.83 13.80
N VAL A 656 15.30 34.68 13.93
CA VAL A 656 15.96 34.29 15.17
C VAL A 656 17.15 35.24 15.29
N LEU A 657 17.00 36.20 16.19
CA LEU A 657 18.12 36.97 16.69
C LEU A 657 18.99 36.02 17.51
N PHE A 658 19.89 35.29 16.83
CA PHE A 658 20.96 34.58 17.50
C PHE A 658 21.85 35.64 18.16
N LEU A 659 21.77 35.68 19.49
CA LEU A 659 22.69 36.45 20.33
C LEU A 659 23.70 35.43 20.88
N ASP A 660 24.88 35.40 20.31
CA ASP A 660 26.05 34.80 20.95
C ASP A 660 27.27 35.69 20.75
N THR A 661 28.15 35.70 21.74
CA THR A 661 29.15 36.72 22.07
C THR A 661 30.39 35.97 22.61
N PHE A 662 31.67 36.24 22.35
CA PHE A 662 32.43 37.48 22.10
C PHE A 662 33.86 37.16 21.60
N GLU A 663 34.49 38.12 20.92
CA GLU A 663 35.86 38.59 21.24
C GLU A 663 35.94 40.09 20.85
N ASP A 664 35.81 41.01 21.84
CA ASP A 664 36.00 42.49 21.79
C ASP A 664 34.89 43.35 22.41
N GLY A 665 33.79 42.76 22.87
CA GLY A 665 32.73 43.50 23.56
C GLY A 665 31.76 44.27 22.64
N ASN A 666 31.75 44.01 21.32
CA ASN A 666 30.65 44.45 20.44
C ASN A 666 30.03 43.29 19.64
N ILE A 667 28.71 43.36 19.49
CA ILE A 667 27.88 42.35 18.81
C ILE A 667 28.00 42.54 17.29
N ALA A 668 28.63 41.59 16.59
CA ALA A 668 28.66 41.52 15.11
C ALA A 668 28.60 40.06 14.62
N THR A 669 27.90 39.85 13.50
CA THR A 669 27.61 38.55 12.85
C THR A 669 28.84 37.91 12.18
N ALA A 670 29.07 36.60 12.37
CA ALA A 670 30.06 35.81 11.61
C ALA A 670 29.53 34.39 11.22
N THR A 671 30.08 33.81 10.15
CA THR A 671 29.37 32.93 9.20
C THR A 671 30.06 31.60 8.82
N THR A 672 30.95 30.98 9.62
CA THR A 672 31.62 29.70 9.23
C THR A 672 32.04 28.76 10.38
N LEU A 673 32.14 27.46 10.05
CA LEU A 673 32.39 26.23 10.86
C LEU A 673 33.75 26.11 11.62
N GLY A 674 34.45 27.22 11.90
CA GLY A 674 35.84 27.22 12.36
C GLY A 674 36.12 27.22 13.87
N ASP A 675 35.14 27.34 14.75
CA ASP A 675 35.36 27.62 16.20
C ASP A 675 35.30 26.39 17.12
N ILE A 676 36.09 25.34 16.86
CA ILE A 676 35.99 24.04 17.57
C ILE A 676 37.09 23.80 18.63
N ASN A 677 37.77 24.83 19.13
CA ASN A 677 38.68 24.68 20.28
C ASN A 677 37.98 25.09 21.58
N GLY A 678 37.36 24.12 22.27
CA GLY A 678 36.99 24.24 23.70
C GLY A 678 35.64 24.88 24.05
N GLY A 679 34.86 25.35 23.08
CA GLY A 679 33.60 26.05 23.34
C GLY A 679 32.46 25.17 23.88
N PHE A 680 31.77 25.64 24.90
CA PHE A 680 30.53 25.06 25.43
C PHE A 680 29.34 25.40 24.53
N ASP A 681 28.48 24.42 24.22
CA ASP A 681 27.17 24.73 23.63
C ASP A 681 26.21 25.15 24.76
N ILE A 682 25.66 26.36 24.67
CA ILE A 682 24.72 26.93 25.65
C ILE A 682 23.30 26.77 25.13
N TYR A 683 22.43 26.17 25.95
CA TYR A 683 21.00 26.10 25.67
C TYR A 683 20.20 26.92 26.69
N LYS A 684 19.52 27.99 26.25
CA LYS A 684 18.59 28.79 27.07
C LYS A 684 17.15 28.40 26.76
N VAL A 685 16.39 28.01 27.78
CA VAL A 685 14.94 27.83 27.67
C VAL A 685 14.27 29.04 28.32
N ASN A 686 13.76 29.94 27.48
CA ASN A 686 12.93 31.14 27.74
C ASN A 686 13.64 32.50 27.56
N ASP A 687 13.14 33.31 26.62
CA ASP A 687 13.65 34.64 26.24
C ASP A 687 13.39 35.78 27.26
N THR A 688 13.02 35.49 28.50
CA THR A 688 12.41 36.51 29.39
C THR A 688 13.29 37.09 30.49
N ASP A 689 14.54 36.63 30.66
CA ASP A 689 15.42 37.20 31.67
C ASP A 689 16.69 37.81 31.07
N ALA A 690 16.81 39.14 31.20
CA ALA A 690 17.90 39.97 30.67
C ALA A 690 19.11 40.06 31.62
N GLY A 691 19.02 39.48 32.81
CA GLY A 691 20.07 39.52 33.82
C GLY A 691 21.01 38.31 33.85
N LEU A 692 20.80 37.35 32.95
CA LEU A 692 21.56 36.11 32.86
C LEU A 692 22.83 36.33 32.02
N GLN A 693 24.01 35.98 32.56
CA GLN A 693 25.28 36.15 31.84
C GLN A 693 26.04 34.83 31.75
N ILE A 694 26.52 34.53 30.54
CA ILE A 694 27.48 33.47 30.26
C ILE A 694 28.59 34.14 29.47
N TYR A 695 29.82 33.96 29.91
CA TYR A 695 30.96 34.64 29.32
C TYR A 695 32.24 33.88 29.62
N GLU A 696 33.29 34.15 28.86
CA GLU A 696 34.62 33.63 29.16
C GLU A 696 35.46 34.67 29.90
N THR A 697 36.22 34.24 30.90
CA THR A 697 37.27 35.07 31.51
C THR A 697 38.56 34.29 31.60
N SER A 698 39.62 34.82 30.99
CA SER A 698 40.96 34.26 31.13
C SER A 698 41.08 32.77 30.75
N GLY A 699 40.28 32.32 29.79
CA GLY A 699 40.25 30.91 29.33
C GLY A 699 39.30 30.00 30.10
N ASN A 700 38.53 30.52 31.07
CA ASN A 700 37.51 29.78 31.80
C ASN A 700 36.11 30.10 31.28
N GLY A 701 35.24 29.09 31.20
CA GLY A 701 33.82 29.29 30.96
C GLY A 701 33.12 29.70 32.26
N VAL A 702 32.50 30.88 32.28
CA VAL A 702 31.80 31.42 33.44
C VAL A 702 30.30 31.40 33.22
N LEU A 703 29.59 30.86 34.20
CA LEU A 703 28.15 30.78 34.26
C LEU A 703 27.65 31.59 35.46
N ASP A 704 27.07 32.78 35.20
CA ASP A 704 26.78 33.79 36.23
C ASP A 704 25.27 34.12 36.32
N LEU A 705 24.69 33.82 37.49
CA LEU A 705 23.28 34.10 37.83
C LEU A 705 23.09 35.42 38.59
N THR A 706 24.15 36.19 38.82
CA THR A 706 24.16 37.37 39.73
C THR A 706 23.23 38.51 39.29
N GLY A 707 22.78 38.52 38.04
CA GLY A 707 21.83 39.52 37.50
C GLY A 707 20.39 39.05 37.31
N ALA A 708 20.06 37.77 37.47
CA ALA A 708 18.75 37.21 37.08
C ALA A 708 17.56 37.83 37.85
N ALA A 709 16.46 38.15 37.14
CA ALA A 709 15.31 38.90 37.66
C ALA A 709 14.00 38.09 37.74
N THR A 710 13.93 36.87 37.20
CA THR A 710 12.75 36.01 37.07
C THR A 710 13.06 34.53 37.35
N ASN A 711 12.03 33.68 37.45
CA ASN A 711 12.20 32.23 37.58
C ASN A 711 12.86 31.67 36.30
N PHE A 712 14.04 31.07 36.41
CA PHE A 712 14.68 30.34 35.32
C PHE A 712 14.63 28.84 35.63
N PRO A 713 14.08 27.99 34.74
CA PRO A 713 13.90 26.58 35.08
C PRO A 713 15.22 25.78 35.12
N TRP A 714 16.26 26.15 34.34
CA TRP A 714 17.62 25.55 34.34
C TRP A 714 18.51 26.18 33.25
N MET A 715 19.84 25.98 33.35
CA MET A 715 20.84 26.27 32.31
C MET A 715 21.81 25.10 32.15
N ALA A 716 22.15 24.72 30.92
CA ALA A 716 23.12 23.65 30.64
C ALA A 716 24.28 24.13 29.75
N MET A 717 25.48 23.71 30.12
CA MET A 717 26.70 23.77 29.31
C MET A 717 27.07 22.33 28.92
N MET A 718 27.05 22.02 27.62
CA MET A 718 27.39 20.68 27.14
C MET A 718 28.85 20.64 26.68
N SER A 719 29.61 19.61 27.09
CA SER A 719 30.92 19.35 26.49
C SER A 719 30.73 18.56 25.18
N LYS A 720 31.68 18.71 24.23
CA LYS A 720 31.75 17.89 23.01
C LYS A 720 32.36 16.49 23.22
N GLY A 721 32.84 16.16 24.43
CA GLY A 721 33.43 14.86 24.74
C GLY A 721 32.37 13.77 24.90
N SER A 722 32.50 12.68 24.14
CA SER A 722 31.70 11.47 24.29
C SER A 722 32.59 10.23 24.27
N PHE A 723 32.12 9.16 24.89
CA PHE A 723 32.76 7.84 24.80
C PHE A 723 31.71 6.75 24.71
N ASP A 724 32.05 5.61 24.10
CA ASP A 724 31.15 4.45 24.12
C ASP A 724 31.34 3.67 25.43
N GLY A 725 30.33 3.72 26.30
CA GLY A 725 30.34 3.02 27.58
C GLY A 725 30.34 1.49 27.46
N VAL A 726 29.92 0.95 26.31
CA VAL A 726 29.88 -0.49 26.02
C VAL A 726 31.29 -1.05 25.84
N ASP A 727 32.18 -0.26 25.23
CA ASP A 727 33.50 -0.71 24.79
C ASP A 727 34.63 -0.40 25.78
N LEU A 728 34.31 0.29 26.88
CA LEU A 728 35.30 0.65 27.91
C LEU A 728 35.17 -0.17 29.19
N ASP A 729 36.31 -0.58 29.75
CA ASP A 729 36.40 -1.22 31.06
C ASP A 729 36.76 -0.25 32.19
N CYS A 730 37.32 0.91 31.84
CA CYS A 730 37.56 2.02 32.76
C CYS A 730 37.75 3.35 32.04
N PHE A 731 37.47 4.45 32.74
CA PHE A 731 37.82 5.81 32.32
C PHE A 731 38.10 6.67 33.56
N GLU A 732 38.75 7.80 33.34
CA GLU A 732 38.98 8.85 34.31
C GLU A 732 38.42 10.17 33.77
N LEU A 733 37.54 10.82 34.52
CA LEU A 733 37.02 12.15 34.23
C LEU A 733 37.64 13.14 35.21
N THR A 734 38.30 14.18 34.73
CA THR A 734 38.80 15.29 35.55
C THR A 734 38.05 16.56 35.21
N VAL A 735 37.56 17.26 36.23
CA VAL A 735 36.91 18.57 36.08
C VAL A 735 37.58 19.58 36.98
N GLU A 736 38.05 20.67 36.39
CA GLU A 736 38.65 21.80 37.10
C GLU A 736 37.66 22.94 37.20
N VAL A 737 37.27 23.26 38.44
CA VAL A 737 36.43 24.41 38.78
C VAL A 737 37.36 25.50 39.29
N ALA A 738 37.49 26.60 38.55
CA ALA A 738 38.31 27.76 38.92
C ALA A 738 37.67 28.64 40.01
N GLY A 739 36.34 28.56 40.18
CA GLY A 739 35.63 29.29 41.22
C GLY A 739 34.17 28.87 41.32
N LEU A 740 33.63 28.87 42.54
CA LEU A 740 32.22 28.54 42.81
C LEU A 740 31.63 29.47 43.88
N GLU A 741 30.97 30.56 43.45
CA GLU A 741 30.49 31.61 44.36
C GLU A 741 29.02 31.40 44.81
N GLU A 742 28.78 31.69 46.10
CA GLU A 742 27.52 31.69 46.90
C GLU A 742 26.22 31.21 46.22
N ALA A 743 25.73 30.04 46.63
CA ALA A 743 24.40 29.56 46.28
C ALA A 743 23.44 29.66 47.48
N TRP A 744 22.25 30.21 47.26
CA TRP A 744 21.19 30.25 48.29
C TRP A 744 20.45 28.92 48.32
N TRP A 745 19.97 28.46 49.50
CA TRP A 745 19.46 27.10 49.81
C TRP A 745 18.49 26.41 48.81
N TYR A 746 17.96 27.11 47.82
CA TYR A 746 17.09 26.60 46.75
C TYR A 746 17.79 26.51 45.37
N LEU A 747 19.10 26.75 45.25
CA LEU A 747 19.89 26.61 44.02
C LEU A 747 20.85 25.41 44.10
N ARG A 748 21.02 24.70 42.98
CA ARG A 748 22.07 23.70 42.76
C ARG A 748 23.13 24.30 41.84
N PRO A 749 24.22 24.87 42.39
CA PRO A 749 25.18 25.69 41.66
C PRO A 749 26.17 24.91 40.80
N PHE A 750 26.24 23.58 40.90
CA PHE A 750 27.11 22.82 40.01
C PHE A 750 26.69 21.36 39.94
N THR A 751 26.49 20.83 38.74
CA THR A 751 26.36 19.38 38.55
C THR A 751 27.03 18.95 37.25
N ILE A 752 27.92 17.97 37.36
CA ILE A 752 28.45 17.23 36.23
C ILE A 752 27.62 15.96 36.08
N ASN A 753 27.21 15.64 34.85
CA ASN A 753 26.44 14.46 34.52
C ASN A 753 27.01 13.73 33.30
N LEU A 754 27.30 12.44 33.46
CA LEU A 754 27.70 11.51 32.41
C LEU A 754 26.46 10.74 31.93
N ARG A 755 25.90 11.12 30.79
CA ARG A 755 24.60 10.63 30.33
C ARG A 755 24.70 9.73 29.09
N PRO A 756 24.24 8.49 29.14
CA PRO A 756 24.02 7.67 27.94
C PRO A 756 22.91 8.24 27.06
N ASN A 757 23.15 8.27 25.75
CA ASN A 757 22.21 8.77 24.76
C ASN A 757 22.29 7.90 23.50
N ALA A 758 21.14 7.38 23.06
CA ALA A 758 21.04 6.55 21.84
C ALA A 758 20.99 7.38 20.55
N ALA A 759 20.91 8.72 20.64
CA ALA A 759 20.92 9.60 19.48
C ALA A 759 22.35 9.96 19.03
N VAL A 760 22.54 10.10 17.72
CA VAL A 760 23.82 10.47 17.07
C VAL A 760 24.33 11.85 17.52
N ASN A 761 23.45 12.71 18.03
CA ASN A 761 23.77 14.04 18.55
C ASN A 761 23.40 14.14 20.04
N ALA A 762 24.13 14.99 20.79
CA ALA A 762 23.81 15.32 22.18
C ALA A 762 22.38 15.87 22.29
N GLN A 763 21.54 15.22 23.10
CA GLN A 763 20.19 15.72 23.41
C GLN A 763 20.19 16.49 24.72
N THR A 764 19.52 17.64 24.73
CA THR A 764 19.32 18.45 25.94
C THR A 764 18.36 17.73 26.88
N TYR A 765 18.79 17.53 28.13
CA TYR A 765 17.92 17.04 29.18
C TYR A 765 17.08 18.19 29.74
N ASN A 766 15.77 18.00 29.84
CA ASN A 766 14.88 18.90 30.56
C ASN A 766 14.71 18.42 32.02
N PRO A 767 15.40 19.03 33.02
CA PRO A 767 15.31 18.66 34.42
C PRO A 767 13.98 19.05 35.10
N GLY A 768 12.91 19.36 34.37
CA GLY A 768 11.58 19.64 34.91
C GLY A 768 10.95 18.50 35.76
N ALA A 769 11.55 17.31 35.75
CA ALA A 769 11.17 16.20 36.64
C ALA A 769 12.00 16.21 37.93
N THR A 770 11.40 15.73 39.03
CA THR A 770 12.05 15.61 40.36
C THR A 770 13.08 14.47 40.45
N ALA A 771 13.35 13.75 39.36
CA ALA A 771 14.29 12.64 39.33
C ALA A 771 15.74 13.12 39.09
N PRO A 772 16.77 12.37 39.54
CA PRO A 772 18.16 12.63 39.16
C PRO A 772 18.35 12.49 37.64
N PRO A 773 19.42 13.07 37.07
CA PRO A 773 19.74 12.88 35.66
C PRO A 773 20.11 11.42 35.38
N LEU A 774 19.68 10.91 34.23
CA LEU A 774 20.12 9.60 33.72
C LEU A 774 21.64 9.56 33.62
N GLY A 775 22.27 8.54 34.22
CA GLY A 775 23.73 8.34 34.21
C GLY A 775 24.40 8.48 35.58
N LEU A 776 25.68 8.88 35.58
CA LEU A 776 26.48 9.15 36.78
C LEU A 776 26.65 10.66 36.97
N SER A 777 26.24 11.20 38.12
CA SER A 777 26.25 12.63 38.41
C SER A 777 27.05 12.99 39.67
N LEU A 778 27.99 13.94 39.55
CA LEU A 778 28.61 14.63 40.68
C LEU A 778 27.86 15.95 40.91
N MET A 779 27.18 16.04 42.04
CA MET A 779 26.29 17.14 42.37
C MET A 779 26.89 17.95 43.53
N VAL A 780 26.96 19.27 43.35
CA VAL A 780 27.17 20.25 44.42
C VAL A 780 25.90 21.10 44.51
N GLY A 781 25.13 20.85 45.56
CA GLY A 781 23.89 21.53 45.88
C GLY A 781 23.95 22.17 47.26
N ASN A 782 22.89 22.85 47.67
CA ASN A 782 22.84 23.43 49.00
C ASN A 782 22.21 22.50 50.02
N GLN A 783 22.83 22.45 51.20
CA GLN A 783 22.24 21.81 52.36
C GLN A 783 21.52 22.86 53.22
N ASP A 784 22.18 23.98 53.52
CA ASP A 784 21.62 25.10 54.26
C ASP A 784 22.30 26.42 53.87
N THR A 785 22.21 27.46 54.71
CA THR A 785 22.78 28.79 54.47
C THR A 785 24.30 28.86 54.63
N GLU A 786 24.92 27.88 55.29
CA GLU A 786 26.37 27.83 55.57
C GLU A 786 27.05 26.63 54.88
N ASN A 787 26.31 25.55 54.63
CA ASN A 787 26.82 24.29 54.08
C ASN A 787 26.22 23.91 52.72
N CYS A 788 27.07 23.32 51.89
CA CYS A 788 26.80 22.62 50.65
C CYS A 788 26.62 21.12 50.92
N ARG A 789 25.80 20.49 50.09
CA ARG A 789 25.73 19.04 49.89
C ARG A 789 26.55 18.68 48.67
N VAL A 790 27.55 17.82 48.83
CA VAL A 790 28.30 17.23 47.72
C VAL A 790 27.97 15.75 47.65
N ALA A 791 27.56 15.26 46.47
CA ALA A 791 27.15 13.87 46.33
C ALA A 791 27.48 13.29 44.96
N LEU A 792 27.79 11.99 44.94
CA LEU A 792 27.89 11.19 43.73
C LEU A 792 26.67 10.27 43.63
N VAL A 793 25.92 10.39 42.54
CA VAL A 793 24.63 9.70 42.36
C VAL A 793 24.61 8.98 41.01
N ALA A 794 24.18 7.72 41.00
CA ALA A 794 23.90 6.97 39.79
C ALA A 794 22.38 6.78 39.59
N TYR A 795 21.90 6.93 38.36
CA TYR A 795 20.48 6.76 38.02
C TYR A 795 20.32 6.10 36.65
N ASP A 796 19.61 4.98 36.59
CA ASP A 796 19.38 4.21 35.34
C ASP A 796 18.10 4.66 34.58
N GLY A 797 17.42 5.70 35.06
CA GLY A 797 16.12 6.14 34.55
C GLY A 797 14.93 5.68 35.41
N THR A 798 15.15 4.75 36.34
CA THR A 798 14.12 4.20 37.24
C THR A 798 14.54 4.21 38.71
N THR A 799 15.80 3.88 39.01
CA THR A 799 16.33 3.68 40.36
C THR A 799 17.47 4.65 40.60
N ALA A 800 17.40 5.43 41.68
CA ALA A 800 18.44 6.34 42.11
C ALA A 800 19.28 5.72 43.22
N ASN A 801 20.61 5.77 43.06
CA ASN A 801 21.57 5.16 43.97
C ASN A 801 22.60 6.21 44.39
N TRP A 802 22.53 6.63 45.66
CA TRP A 802 23.44 7.60 46.26
C TRP A 802 24.74 6.88 46.63
N LEU A 803 25.74 6.99 45.77
CA LEU A 803 27.01 6.29 45.91
C LEU A 803 27.85 6.87 47.05
N TRP A 804 27.82 8.19 47.22
CA TRP A 804 28.45 8.91 48.33
C TRP A 804 27.81 10.28 48.52
N GLU A 805 27.79 10.77 49.77
CA GLU A 805 27.33 12.11 50.12
C GLU A 805 28.13 12.69 51.30
N ASP A 806 28.32 14.00 51.26
CA ASP A 806 28.80 14.84 52.36
C ASP A 806 27.87 16.06 52.48
N LEU A 807 27.40 16.33 53.69
CA LEU A 807 26.43 17.39 53.99
C LEU A 807 27.05 18.59 54.71
N ASP A 808 28.32 18.49 55.11
CA ASP A 808 28.98 19.43 56.03
C ASP A 808 30.10 20.27 55.35
N VAL A 809 30.06 20.41 54.01
CA VAL A 809 31.05 21.17 53.23
C VAL A 809 30.67 22.65 53.21
N MET A 810 31.49 23.58 53.70
CA MET A 810 31.08 24.99 53.74
C MET A 810 31.18 25.67 52.36
N HIS A 811 30.21 26.53 52.03
CA HIS A 811 30.20 27.31 50.77
C HIS A 811 31.51 28.04 50.48
N LYS A 812 32.04 28.73 51.51
CA LYS A 812 33.28 29.51 51.43
C LYS A 812 34.52 28.68 51.09
N GLU A 813 34.48 27.36 51.27
CA GLU A 813 35.61 26.47 51.03
C GLU A 813 35.69 25.99 49.58
N LEU A 814 34.60 26.14 48.82
CA LEU A 814 34.55 25.85 47.39
C LEU A 814 34.73 27.12 46.53
N ALA A 815 34.71 28.31 47.15
CA ALA A 815 34.75 29.60 46.47
C ALA A 815 36.00 29.81 45.59
N ASP A 816 37.16 29.35 46.07
CA ASP A 816 38.44 29.47 45.38
C ASP A 816 38.66 28.36 44.31
N GLY A 817 37.64 27.53 44.06
CA GLY A 817 37.70 26.44 43.10
C GLY A 817 38.21 25.11 43.67
N PHE A 818 38.05 24.04 42.89
CA PHE A 818 38.52 22.70 43.20
C PHE A 818 38.63 21.86 41.93
N THR A 819 39.44 20.80 41.98
CA THR A 819 39.47 19.76 40.95
C THR A 819 38.76 18.52 41.48
N ALA A 820 37.86 17.95 40.69
CA ALA A 820 37.24 16.66 40.95
C ALA A 820 37.67 15.65 39.88
N THR A 821 38.25 14.54 40.32
CA THR A 821 38.62 13.42 39.43
C THR A 821 37.78 12.20 39.77
N ILE A 822 37.01 11.71 38.81
CA ILE A 822 36.17 10.53 38.90
C ILE A 822 36.81 9.42 38.07
N THR A 823 37.41 8.44 38.73
CA THR A 823 37.88 7.21 38.08
C THR A 823 36.80 6.16 38.20
N VAL A 824 36.33 5.65 37.08
CA VAL A 824 35.26 4.66 37.03
C VAL A 824 35.81 3.38 36.40
N ASN A 825 35.59 2.24 37.05
CA ASN A 825 36.02 0.93 36.58
C ASN A 825 34.85 -0.05 36.60
N ARG A 826 34.70 -0.80 35.51
CA ARG A 826 33.62 -1.79 35.33
C ARG A 826 33.55 -2.81 36.44
N THR A 827 34.71 -3.27 36.92
CA THR A 827 34.82 -4.35 37.91
C THR A 827 35.11 -3.83 39.31
N ASN A 828 35.92 -2.77 39.43
CA ASN A 828 36.45 -2.30 40.71
C ASN A 828 35.63 -1.15 41.33
N GLY A 829 34.54 -0.73 40.69
CA GLY A 829 33.68 0.34 41.19
C GLY A 829 34.15 1.72 40.75
N TRP A 830 34.07 2.69 41.65
CA TRP A 830 34.39 4.08 41.36
C TRP A 830 35.28 4.67 42.46
N GLN A 831 36.07 5.66 42.08
CA GLN A 831 36.84 6.50 42.95
C GLN A 831 36.58 7.96 42.58
N LEU A 832 36.35 8.79 43.60
CA LEU A 832 36.23 10.23 43.50
C LEU A 832 37.38 10.83 44.31
N ALA A 833 38.15 11.71 43.70
CA ALA A 833 39.24 12.42 44.34
C ALA A 833 39.04 13.93 44.18
N PHE A 834 39.32 14.67 45.24
CA PHE A 834 39.24 16.12 45.24
C PHE A 834 40.59 16.74 45.56
N SER A 835 40.89 17.86 44.91
CA SER A 835 42.02 18.72 45.28
C SER A 835 41.61 20.20 45.21
N GLY A 836 42.29 21.07 45.95
CA GLY A 836 41.95 22.50 46.05
C GLY A 836 40.98 22.88 47.17
N ALA A 837 40.08 21.97 47.60
CA ALA A 837 39.13 22.20 48.71
C ALA A 837 39.42 21.31 49.93
N ALA A 838 39.89 21.89 51.03
CA ALA A 838 40.39 21.15 52.21
C ALA A 838 39.30 20.44 53.04
N SER A 839 38.04 20.83 52.89
CA SER A 839 36.90 20.19 53.56
C SER A 839 36.36 18.97 52.82
N LEU A 840 36.68 18.83 51.54
CA LEU A 840 36.37 17.63 50.79
C LEU A 840 37.41 16.53 51.07
N PRO A 841 37.00 15.26 51.08
CA PRO A 841 37.94 14.16 51.25
C PRO A 841 38.92 14.11 50.08
N ALA A 842 40.21 13.91 50.39
CA ALA A 842 41.24 13.78 49.36
C ALA A 842 40.93 12.66 48.35
N SER A 843 40.33 11.55 48.81
CA SER A 843 39.75 10.53 47.95
C SER A 843 38.73 9.67 48.70
N ILE A 844 37.67 9.29 48.00
CA ILE A 844 36.69 8.28 48.42
C ILE A 844 36.53 7.27 47.30
N SER A 845 36.38 6.00 47.64
CA SER A 845 36.11 4.94 46.66
C SER A 845 35.17 3.89 47.22
N ASN A 846 34.40 3.25 46.34
CA ASN A 846 33.55 2.13 46.69
C ASN A 846 33.22 1.27 45.47
N THR A 847 32.69 0.08 45.70
CA THR A 847 32.15 -0.77 44.63
C THR A 847 30.79 -0.27 44.17
N TRP A 848 30.35 -0.74 42.99
CA TRP A 848 28.96 -0.61 42.55
C TRP A 848 28.03 -1.24 43.59
N SER A 849 27.01 -0.50 44.07
CA SER A 849 26.02 -1.01 45.03
C SER A 849 24.86 -1.73 44.31
N THR A 850 23.70 -1.09 44.13
CA THR A 850 22.54 -1.72 43.46
C THR A 850 22.51 -1.55 41.94
N LEU A 851 23.27 -0.58 41.41
CA LEU A 851 23.42 -0.33 39.97
C LEU A 851 24.85 -0.64 39.56
N GLY A 852 25.03 -1.40 38.47
CA GLY A 852 26.32 -1.74 37.88
C GLY A 852 26.67 -0.89 36.66
N TRP A 853 27.88 -1.07 36.13
CA TRP A 853 28.41 -0.35 34.96
C TRP A 853 27.43 -0.34 33.77
N THR A 854 26.86 -1.50 33.43
CA THR A 854 25.96 -1.66 32.27
C THR A 854 24.61 -0.98 32.46
N ASP A 855 24.19 -0.74 33.70
CA ASP A 855 22.94 -0.02 33.97
C ASP A 855 23.10 1.50 33.74
N ILE A 856 24.35 1.98 33.82
CA ILE A 856 24.71 3.40 33.79
C ILE A 856 25.41 3.81 32.49
N PHE A 857 26.06 2.88 31.77
CA PHE A 857 26.85 3.12 30.56
C PHE A 857 26.50 2.11 29.46
N ASN A 858 25.27 2.19 28.93
CA ASN A 858 24.73 1.25 27.94
C ASN A 858 24.78 1.74 26.48
N GLY A 859 25.61 2.75 26.20
CA GLY A 859 25.80 3.32 24.87
C GLY A 859 26.71 4.56 24.91
N THR A 860 26.65 5.37 23.86
CA THR A 860 27.39 6.63 23.77
C THR A 860 27.03 7.55 24.93
N THR A 861 28.02 7.88 25.75
CA THR A 861 27.88 8.67 26.96
C THR A 861 28.48 10.05 26.74
N TYR A 862 27.69 11.09 27.01
CA TYR A 862 28.08 12.50 26.89
C TYR A 862 28.34 13.12 28.26
N VAL A 863 29.30 14.06 28.36
CA VAL A 863 29.54 14.83 29.59
C VAL A 863 28.81 16.18 29.53
N GLN A 864 27.96 16.43 30.52
CA GLN A 864 27.14 17.63 30.64
C GLN A 864 27.41 18.33 31.98
N CYS A 865 27.51 19.66 31.98
CA CYS A 865 27.55 20.49 33.17
C CYS A 865 26.29 21.37 33.23
N TYR A 866 25.64 21.54 34.38
CA TYR A 866 24.45 22.40 34.46
C TYR A 866 24.27 23.12 35.79
N LEU A 867 23.58 24.27 35.71
CA LEU A 867 23.02 25.03 36.82
C LEU A 867 21.50 24.87 36.89
N ARG A 868 20.97 24.71 38.10
CA ARG A 868 19.52 24.54 38.28
C ARG A 868 19.00 25.21 39.55
N GLU A 869 17.79 25.75 39.48
CA GLU A 869 16.96 26.07 40.65
C GLU A 869 16.18 24.82 41.12
N ASP A 870 16.26 24.51 42.41
CA ASP A 870 15.50 23.42 43.03
C ASP A 870 14.04 23.86 43.23
N GLY A 871 13.14 23.34 42.39
CA GLY A 871 11.72 23.73 42.33
C GLY A 871 10.89 23.40 43.58
N LEU A 872 11.50 22.92 44.67
CA LEU A 872 10.83 22.55 45.91
C LEU A 872 10.60 23.71 46.88
N SER A 873 11.10 24.93 46.61
CA SER A 873 11.07 26.02 47.61
C SER A 873 9.69 26.66 47.82
N GLY A 874 8.76 26.54 46.86
CA GLY A 874 7.38 27.01 46.98
C GLY A 874 7.22 28.52 47.29
N GLN A 875 8.26 29.33 47.12
CA GLN A 875 8.22 30.76 47.46
C GLN A 875 8.00 31.65 46.23
N VAL A 876 7.02 32.54 46.34
CA VAL A 876 6.75 33.65 45.41
C VAL A 876 6.91 34.97 46.17
N PRO A 877 7.64 35.98 45.67
CA PRO A 877 8.39 36.03 44.41
C PRO A 877 9.84 35.53 44.55
N PRO A 878 10.47 35.10 43.43
CA PRO A 878 11.91 34.82 43.36
C PRO A 878 12.72 36.04 43.80
N ARG A 879 13.79 35.81 44.57
CA ARG A 879 14.76 36.84 44.95
C ARG A 879 15.98 36.77 44.03
N PRO A 880 16.69 37.88 43.77
CA PRO A 880 17.91 37.89 42.95
C PRO A 880 18.92 36.85 43.45
N GLY A 881 19.36 35.95 42.57
CA GLY A 881 20.41 34.96 42.86
C GLY A 881 21.81 35.59 42.72
N ARG A 882 22.83 34.95 43.32
CA ARG A 882 24.26 35.34 43.28
C ARG A 882 25.20 34.19 42.90
N ALA A 883 24.66 33.12 42.33
CA ALA A 883 25.45 31.90 42.08
C ALA A 883 26.28 32.05 40.81
N LYS A 884 27.57 31.71 40.90
CA LYS A 884 28.50 31.73 39.76
C LYS A 884 29.37 30.47 39.80
N ALA A 885 29.47 29.77 38.68
CA ALA A 885 30.40 28.66 38.48
C ALA A 885 31.37 29.00 37.36
N GLU A 886 32.66 28.82 37.62
CA GLU A 886 33.74 29.08 36.67
C GLU A 886 34.49 27.77 36.42
N ILE A 887 34.41 27.26 35.20
CA ILE A 887 34.96 25.96 34.80
C ILE A 887 36.17 26.19 33.91
N SER A 888 37.31 25.65 34.32
CA SER A 888 38.58 25.75 33.60
C SER A 888 38.75 24.63 32.57
N SER A 889 38.40 23.40 32.94
CA SER A 889 38.56 22.25 32.04
C SER A 889 37.64 21.08 32.43
N ILE A 890 37.32 20.25 31.43
CA ILE A 890 36.66 18.95 31.57
C ILE A 890 37.41 17.98 30.66
N GLU A 891 38.07 16.98 31.23
CA GLU A 891 38.93 16.03 30.51
C GLU A 891 38.50 14.59 30.77
N ILE A 892 38.46 13.76 29.71
CA ILE A 892 38.22 12.31 29.82
C ILE A 892 39.47 11.58 29.34
N LYS A 893 39.94 10.62 30.14
CA LYS A 893 41.07 9.77 29.82
C LYS A 893 40.66 8.30 29.85
N ILE A 894 41.06 7.54 28.83
CA ILE A 894 40.80 6.10 28.69
C ILE A 894 42.11 5.33 28.89
N PRO A 895 42.29 4.58 29.99
CA PRO A 895 43.52 3.84 30.23
C PRO A 895 43.62 2.56 29.36
N GLY A 896 44.57 2.51 28.43
CA GLY A 896 45.10 1.26 27.86
C GLY A 896 44.48 0.72 26.55
N GLY A 897 43.83 1.54 25.72
CA GLY A 897 43.39 1.13 24.37
C GLY A 897 44.53 1.19 23.34
N THR A 898 44.57 0.22 22.42
CA THR A 898 45.41 0.28 21.21
C THR A 898 44.91 1.42 20.33
N THR A 899 45.77 2.40 20.03
CA THR A 899 45.38 3.55 19.18
C THR A 899 45.30 3.14 17.71
N ALA A 900 44.61 3.92 16.88
CA ALA A 900 44.57 3.69 15.44
C ALA A 900 45.98 3.78 14.81
N TYR A 901 46.86 4.63 15.36
CA TYR A 901 48.28 4.69 15.04
C TYR A 901 49.01 3.38 15.38
N ASP A 902 48.78 2.80 16.56
CA ASP A 902 49.38 1.51 16.97
C ASP A 902 48.96 0.36 16.04
N ILE A 903 47.71 0.37 15.57
CA ILE A 903 47.20 -0.61 14.59
C ILE A 903 47.93 -0.44 13.25
N TRP A 904 48.10 0.80 12.79
CA TRP A 904 48.79 1.10 11.54
C TRP A 904 50.27 0.74 11.57
N THR A 905 50.99 1.08 12.65
CA THR A 905 52.41 0.71 12.81
C THR A 905 52.61 -0.81 12.80
N ALA A 906 51.68 -1.57 13.38
CA ALA A 906 51.71 -3.04 13.38
C ALA A 906 51.60 -3.67 11.98
N LEU A 907 50.98 -2.98 11.00
CA LEU A 907 50.88 -3.47 9.62
C LEU A 907 52.24 -3.54 8.92
N TRP A 908 53.22 -2.77 9.39
CA TRP A 908 54.55 -2.70 8.79
C TRP A 908 55.55 -3.70 9.35
N GLY A 909 55.20 -4.42 10.43
CA GLY A 909 55.69 -5.74 10.89
C GLY A 909 57.19 -6.00 11.12
N GLU A 910 58.08 -5.38 10.34
CA GLU A 910 59.53 -5.55 10.31
C GLU A 910 60.28 -4.22 10.56
N VAL A 911 59.57 -3.10 10.73
CA VAL A 911 60.10 -1.74 10.95
C VAL A 911 59.59 -1.13 12.26
N ASP A 912 60.45 -0.37 12.95
CA ASP A 912 60.11 0.32 14.19
C ASP A 912 59.62 1.75 13.89
N LEU A 913 58.30 1.90 13.86
CA LEU A 913 57.61 3.18 13.62
C LEU A 913 56.95 3.71 14.91
N SER A 914 57.38 3.22 16.07
CA SER A 914 56.74 3.55 17.35
C SER A 914 56.92 5.02 17.78
N ASP A 915 57.89 5.72 17.21
CA ASP A 915 58.06 7.17 17.38
C ASP A 915 57.35 7.93 16.23
N PRO A 916 56.19 8.57 16.47
CA PRO A 916 55.46 9.32 15.45
C PRO A 916 56.22 10.52 14.89
N SER A 917 57.21 11.04 15.63
CA SER A 917 58.01 12.19 15.23
C SER A 917 59.26 11.83 14.42
N ALA A 918 59.61 10.53 14.35
CA ALA A 918 60.72 10.05 13.55
C ALA A 918 60.36 10.06 12.05
N ASP A 919 61.38 10.13 11.20
CA ASP A 919 61.29 10.02 9.74
C ASP A 919 62.12 8.78 9.37
N TYR A 920 61.43 7.64 9.20
CA TYR A 920 62.07 6.33 9.12
C TYR A 920 62.88 6.15 7.81
N ASP A 921 62.35 6.60 6.67
CA ASP A 921 62.97 6.41 5.36
C ASP A 921 63.75 7.63 4.85
N HIS A 922 63.78 8.71 5.64
CA HIS A 922 64.56 9.93 5.44
C HIS A 922 64.13 10.78 4.24
N ASP A 923 62.84 10.77 3.90
CA ASP A 923 62.28 11.59 2.82
C ASP A 923 61.78 12.97 3.27
N GLY A 924 61.78 13.22 4.57
CA GLY A 924 61.39 14.46 5.22
C GLY A 924 59.91 14.55 5.58
N ALA A 925 59.14 13.46 5.52
CA ALA A 925 57.85 13.30 6.21
C ALA A 925 58.07 12.53 7.52
N SER A 926 57.37 12.89 8.59
CA SER A 926 57.38 12.08 9.82
C SER A 926 56.50 10.84 9.65
N ASN A 927 56.73 9.79 10.44
CA ASN A 927 55.89 8.59 10.48
C ASN A 927 54.42 8.97 10.74
N LEU A 928 54.16 10.04 11.50
CA LEU A 928 52.81 10.59 11.73
C LEU A 928 52.24 11.27 10.48
N ASP A 929 53.05 12.04 9.74
CA ASP A 929 52.61 12.66 8.48
C ASP A 929 52.25 11.59 7.45
N GLU A 930 53.06 10.53 7.33
CA GLU A 930 52.79 9.45 6.40
C GLU A 930 51.56 8.64 6.82
N TYR A 931 51.38 8.38 8.11
CA TYR A 931 50.12 7.83 8.61
C TYR A 931 48.92 8.72 8.28
N ALA A 932 49.02 10.03 8.51
CA ALA A 932 47.90 10.94 8.33
C ALA A 932 47.56 11.22 6.87
N LEU A 933 48.54 11.12 5.97
CA LEU A 933 48.43 11.49 4.56
C LEU A 933 48.38 10.28 3.61
N ASN A 934 48.24 9.06 4.16
CA ASN A 934 48.20 7.81 3.42
C ASN A 934 49.50 7.53 2.63
N GLY A 935 50.65 7.75 3.28
CA GLY A 935 51.99 7.46 2.77
C GLY A 935 52.53 6.08 3.17
N ASN A 936 53.71 5.75 2.67
CA ASN A 936 54.39 4.48 2.93
C ASN A 936 55.75 4.72 3.59
N PRO A 937 55.87 4.48 4.91
CA PRO A 937 57.04 4.81 5.72
C PRO A 937 58.27 3.96 5.45
N THR A 938 58.24 3.13 4.42
CA THR A 938 59.38 2.30 3.98
C THR A 938 59.79 2.62 2.55
N ASN A 939 59.13 3.57 1.89
CA ASN A 939 59.31 3.91 0.49
C ASN A 939 59.47 5.43 0.34
N PRO A 940 60.71 5.96 0.23
CA PRO A 940 61.00 7.40 0.24
C PRO A 940 60.50 8.15 -1.00
N ALA A 941 59.75 7.48 -1.87
CA ALA A 941 59.05 8.06 -3.01
C ALA A 941 57.54 8.29 -2.74
N ASP A 942 57.01 7.86 -1.60
CA ASP A 942 55.58 7.83 -1.29
C ASP A 942 55.27 8.46 0.08
N ARG A 943 55.33 9.79 0.10
CA ARG A 943 55.11 10.65 1.29
C ARG A 943 53.65 10.82 1.69
N GLY A 944 52.75 10.08 1.04
CA GLY A 944 51.31 10.32 1.10
C GLY A 944 50.83 11.39 0.10
N LEU A 945 49.51 11.52 0.01
CA LEU A 945 48.85 12.38 -0.96
C LEU A 945 48.98 13.85 -0.55
N ILE A 946 49.83 14.58 -1.28
CA ILE A 946 49.80 16.05 -1.35
C ILE A 946 49.90 16.46 -2.81
N GLU A 947 48.89 17.14 -3.34
CA GLU A 947 48.93 17.75 -4.66
C GLU A 947 48.74 19.26 -4.56
N ILE A 948 49.50 20.00 -5.36
CA ILE A 948 49.41 21.46 -5.43
C ILE A 948 49.16 21.85 -6.87
N SER A 949 48.12 22.66 -7.10
CA SER A 949 47.87 23.30 -8.38
C SER A 949 47.63 24.79 -8.20
N ALA A 950 48.17 25.64 -9.06
CA ALA A 950 48.02 27.08 -8.93
C ALA A 950 47.98 27.78 -10.29
N ASP A 951 47.28 28.90 -10.33
CA ASP A 951 47.26 29.87 -11.43
C ASP A 951 47.33 31.31 -10.85
N PRO A 952 47.37 32.37 -11.69
CA PRO A 952 47.49 33.75 -11.20
C PRO A 952 46.33 34.24 -10.30
N SER A 953 45.21 33.53 -10.28
CA SER A 953 43.99 33.87 -9.53
C SER A 953 43.70 32.94 -8.36
N TRP A 954 44.20 31.70 -8.36
CA TRP A 954 43.92 30.67 -7.35
C TRP A 954 45.12 29.75 -7.05
N PHE A 955 45.18 29.26 -5.82
CA PHE A 955 46.11 28.23 -5.36
C PHE A 955 45.32 27.13 -4.66
N THR A 956 45.45 25.87 -5.10
CA THR A 956 44.74 24.71 -4.54
C THR A 956 45.75 23.74 -3.95
N MET A 957 45.51 23.33 -2.71
CA MET A 957 46.25 22.27 -2.05
C MET A 957 45.30 21.12 -1.72
N VAL A 958 45.60 19.95 -2.27
CA VAL A 958 44.87 18.71 -2.05
C VAL A 958 45.71 17.83 -1.14
N HIS A 959 45.10 17.24 -0.11
CA HIS A 959 45.77 16.25 0.73
C HIS A 959 44.82 15.12 1.15
N ALA A 960 45.35 13.97 1.55
CA ALA A 960 44.54 12.95 2.23
C ALA A 960 44.26 13.35 3.69
N SER A 961 43.16 12.84 4.23
CA SER A 961 42.78 12.96 5.64
C SER A 961 42.28 11.60 6.12
N ASN A 962 42.92 11.05 7.15
CA ASN A 962 42.53 9.82 7.80
C ASN A 962 41.17 10.04 8.49
N THR A 963 40.23 9.13 8.25
CA THR A 963 38.84 9.25 8.73
C THR A 963 38.53 8.33 9.91
N VAL A 964 39.48 7.44 10.26
CA VAL A 964 39.32 6.47 11.34
C VAL A 964 40.00 6.91 12.65
N ASP A 965 41.03 7.75 12.57
CA ASP A 965 41.70 8.34 13.74
C ASP A 965 41.28 9.78 13.98
N SER A 966 40.31 9.96 14.88
CA SER A 966 39.81 11.28 15.26
C SER A 966 40.78 12.11 16.10
N SER A 967 41.91 11.55 16.54
CA SER A 967 42.96 12.30 17.25
C SER A 967 43.85 13.13 16.33
N LEU A 968 43.81 12.86 15.01
CA LEU A 968 44.61 13.58 14.04
C LEU A 968 44.06 14.99 13.75
N ILE A 969 44.95 15.97 13.76
CA ILE A 969 44.64 17.37 13.49
C ILE A 969 45.34 17.80 12.21
N TYR A 970 44.57 18.31 11.25
CA TYR A 970 45.09 18.90 10.01
C TYR A 970 44.96 20.41 10.04
N ARG A 971 46.09 21.13 9.94
CA ARG A 971 46.15 22.60 9.93
C ARG A 971 46.88 23.09 8.70
N LEU A 972 46.28 24.01 7.96
CA LEU A 972 46.96 24.72 6.88
C LEU A 972 47.42 26.07 7.38
N LEU A 973 48.73 26.28 7.47
CA LEU A 973 49.30 27.56 7.84
C LEU A 973 49.55 28.39 6.58
N ASP A 974 48.87 29.52 6.45
CA ASP A 974 49.01 30.42 5.31
C ASP A 974 49.62 31.77 5.68
N ARG A 975 50.46 32.29 4.78
CA ARG A 975 51.10 33.60 4.91
C ARG A 975 51.43 34.17 3.54
N THR A 976 51.48 35.51 3.44
CA THR A 976 51.85 36.22 2.19
C THR A 976 53.34 36.54 2.09
N ASN A 977 54.12 36.27 3.15
CA ASN A 977 55.56 36.48 3.19
C ASN A 977 56.23 35.43 4.10
N LEU A 978 57.28 34.76 3.62
CA LEU A 978 57.98 33.68 4.35
C LEU A 978 58.82 34.16 5.55
N VAL A 979 59.15 35.45 5.64
CA VAL A 979 60.11 36.00 6.61
C VAL A 979 59.42 36.82 7.71
N SER A 980 58.29 37.47 7.42
CA SER A 980 57.59 38.34 8.38
C SER A 980 56.09 38.41 8.10
N GLY A 981 55.26 38.46 9.15
CA GLY A 981 53.80 38.56 9.04
C GLY A 981 53.08 37.61 10.01
N ALA A 982 51.79 37.85 10.26
CA ALA A 982 50.97 36.92 11.02
C ALA A 982 50.77 35.62 10.21
N VAL A 983 50.86 34.48 10.89
CA VAL A 983 50.49 33.19 10.32
C VAL A 983 48.99 33.04 10.52
N ASN A 984 48.26 32.86 9.42
CA ASN A 984 46.85 32.47 9.49
C ASN A 984 46.76 30.95 9.45
N THR A 985 45.67 30.42 9.97
CA THR A 985 45.38 28.98 9.91
C THR A 985 44.10 28.78 9.12
N ASN A 986 44.10 27.84 8.19
CA ASN A 986 42.98 27.46 7.34
C ASN A 986 42.36 28.62 6.55
N GLY A 987 43.17 29.60 6.12
CA GLY A 987 42.71 30.80 5.39
C GLY A 987 42.32 30.56 3.93
N TRP A 988 41.90 29.35 3.57
CA TRP A 988 41.39 29.01 2.26
C TRP A 988 40.04 29.69 2.01
N SER A 989 39.75 29.97 0.74
CA SER A 989 38.50 30.57 0.27
C SER A 989 37.37 29.56 0.09
N SER A 990 37.68 28.30 -0.23
CA SER A 990 36.73 27.18 -0.20
C SER A 990 37.44 25.85 0.02
N GLN A 991 36.71 24.85 0.53
CA GLN A 991 37.20 23.49 0.74
C GLN A 991 36.18 22.47 0.23
N THR A 992 36.66 21.39 -0.38
CA THR A 992 35.85 20.26 -0.83
C THR A 992 36.40 18.97 -0.24
N ILE A 993 35.52 18.11 0.29
CA ILE A 993 35.88 16.79 0.84
C ILE A 993 35.32 15.71 -0.09
N GLY A 994 36.19 14.84 -0.58
CA GLY A 994 35.86 13.71 -1.45
C GLY A 994 35.33 12.50 -0.68
N PRO A 995 34.90 11.44 -1.40
CA PRO A 995 34.47 10.18 -0.76
C PRO A 995 35.63 9.49 -0.02
N VAL A 996 35.29 8.67 0.98
CA VAL A 996 36.26 7.86 1.74
C VAL A 996 36.65 6.63 0.92
N VAL A 997 37.96 6.39 0.76
CA VAL A 997 38.57 5.23 0.12
C VAL A 997 39.72 4.74 1.01
N ASP A 998 39.68 3.46 1.40
CA ASP A 998 40.69 2.82 2.25
C ASP A 998 41.03 3.61 3.53
N ASP A 999 40.00 4.07 4.25
CA ASP A 999 40.05 4.86 5.49
C ASP A 999 40.48 6.33 5.34
N TYR A 1000 40.74 6.82 4.13
CA TYR A 1000 41.11 8.22 3.86
C TYR A 1000 40.09 8.93 2.97
N SER A 1001 39.92 10.23 3.20
CA SER A 1001 39.20 11.15 2.30
C SER A 1001 40.17 12.13 1.65
N THR A 1002 39.87 12.57 0.43
CA THR A 1002 40.64 13.62 -0.24
C THR A 1002 40.08 14.99 0.11
N VAL A 1003 40.92 15.88 0.65
CA VAL A 1003 40.54 17.25 1.04
C VAL A 1003 41.21 18.24 0.11
N SER A 1004 40.41 19.01 -0.63
CA SER A 1004 40.87 20.05 -1.57
C SER A 1004 40.62 21.44 -1.01
N ASN A 1005 41.67 22.20 -0.75
CA ASN A 1005 41.63 23.53 -0.15
C ASN A 1005 42.01 24.58 -1.21
N HIS A 1006 41.09 25.48 -1.53
CA HIS A 1006 41.26 26.50 -2.57
C HIS A 1006 41.47 27.88 -1.95
N TYR A 1007 42.56 28.56 -2.29
CA TYR A 1007 42.90 29.90 -1.85
C TYR A 1007 42.81 30.87 -3.02
N SER A 1008 42.21 32.04 -2.80
CA SER A 1008 42.38 33.13 -3.76
C SER A 1008 43.82 33.65 -3.74
N ALA A 1009 44.45 33.66 -4.92
CA ALA A 1009 45.74 34.29 -5.17
C ALA A 1009 45.59 35.72 -5.75
N THR A 1010 44.35 36.17 -5.99
CA THR A 1010 44.07 37.46 -6.63
C THR A 1010 44.55 38.62 -5.75
N GLY A 1011 45.44 39.45 -6.29
CA GLY A 1011 45.97 40.63 -5.58
C GLY A 1011 47.04 40.33 -4.53
N LYS A 1012 47.56 39.09 -4.47
CA LYS A 1012 48.66 38.70 -3.58
C LYS A 1012 49.97 38.59 -4.37
N ASP A 1013 51.01 39.29 -3.93
CA ASP A 1013 52.35 39.22 -4.54
C ASP A 1013 53.06 37.88 -4.25
N GLY A 1014 52.60 37.15 -3.23
CA GLY A 1014 53.03 35.80 -2.87
C GLY A 1014 52.06 35.17 -1.87
N LEU A 1015 51.89 33.84 -1.94
CA LEU A 1015 51.08 33.05 -1.02
C LEU A 1015 51.81 31.74 -0.72
N PHE A 1016 52.02 31.45 0.55
CA PHE A 1016 52.72 30.27 1.04
C PHE A 1016 51.81 29.50 1.96
N ILE A 1017 51.60 28.22 1.66
CA ILE A 1017 50.75 27.31 2.41
C ILE A 1017 51.63 26.17 2.94
N GLN A 1018 51.47 25.83 4.22
CA GLN A 1018 52.11 24.70 4.85
C GLN A 1018 51.04 23.80 5.47
N LEU A 1019 51.04 22.50 5.14
CA LEU A 1019 50.28 21.52 5.91
C LEU A 1019 51.02 21.20 7.20
N GLN A 1020 50.28 21.14 8.29
CA GLN A 1020 50.73 20.62 9.56
C GLN A 1020 49.76 19.53 10.00
N VAL A 1021 50.30 18.33 10.23
CA VAL A 1021 49.60 17.24 10.90
C VAL A 1021 50.02 17.25 12.37
N GLY A 1022 49.06 17.07 13.27
CA GLY A 1022 49.29 16.82 14.69
C GLY A 1022 48.43 15.67 15.19
N GLN A 1023 48.66 15.25 16.43
CA GLN A 1023 47.89 14.23 17.14
C GLN A 1023 47.65 14.72 18.56
N GLU A 1024 46.43 14.60 19.08
CA GLU A 1024 46.07 15.00 20.47
C GLU A 1024 46.56 14.01 21.54
#